data_AF-A0A1M2VI06-F1
#
_entry.id   AF-A0A1M2VI06-F1
#
_cell.length_a   1.000
_cell.length_b   1.000
_cell.length_c   1.000
_cell.angle_alpha   90.00
_cell.angle_beta   90.00
_cell.angle_gamma   90.00
#
_symmetry.space_group_name_H-M   'P 1'
#
loop_
_entity.id
_entity.type
_entity.pdbx_description
1 polymer ?
#
loop_
_entity_poly.entity_id
_entity_poly.type
_entity_poly.pdbx_seq_one_letter_code
_entity_poly.pdbx_strand_id
1 'polypeptide(L)'
;MQGIFTILRDKSTSREDFIFFTDRLSTYLSEKAMEFLPFKNKHIITPIESTYAGKTLSVDHVCGISILRSGGPLEQGLRRVIQDIRIGSLLIQSEVHTGEPLLLHAMLPVCIRIRDLACNSFVFLLDAQIGTGAAAFMAIRVLLDHGVPQENIIFVTFIVAACGGVRVLQRAFPGVRIVCGAIDPVLRESWALWDITAPEAHAKEDETAEEEAVSTTQTKADAEAEGRKVWVVEPGMGHIGSYGTPPLPVIYAGVNRSYQIERNPDVFHRINFKPLLVKSRETVAKLIGAELDEVVLVPNATHALNTVLRNFEWREGDVIIGSTTTYGAVANTIHYLADRSEKPRPTYSDITYTFPLTHAEILERFSAKLREVKQQHGAAFTDVPPLSPGHNEAARGKGNKIVAVIDAIVANPGALLPWKEMVRIAREEGVWTVIDAAHSIGQEYGINLSESKPDFWLSNCHKWLWAKRGCAVLYTPKRNQYIIKSSIPTSHEYISPGSAKAKEKGTAFAEQHEWTGTTDLVPYLSVIDSVAFREWLGGEKAIDAYCHQLALDGGKRLAEVMGTRVLDESGELTVHMPNVQLPLPVEKTRGEIYSPAQLGEIQRTLQSKLLLEHKTYGAHYFHAGGWWTRASAQVFNEVSDFEYLGKAFNAICKEIKETILAKKAD
;
A
#
# COMPACT_ATOMS: atom_id res chain seq x y z
N MET A 1 38.43 -15.13 -4.62
CA MET A 1 37.05 -14.77 -4.19
C MET A 1 36.56 -13.49 -4.87
N GLN A 2 37.22 -12.33 -4.70
CA GLN A 2 36.79 -11.08 -5.37
C GLN A 2 36.63 -11.21 -6.90
N GLY A 3 37.60 -11.81 -7.61
CA GLY A 3 37.46 -12.04 -9.07
C GLY A 3 36.31 -12.95 -9.48
N ILE A 4 35.90 -13.90 -8.62
CA ILE A 4 34.71 -14.73 -8.85
C ILE A 4 33.45 -13.85 -8.73
N PHE A 5 33.38 -13.00 -7.70
CA PHE A 5 32.26 -12.07 -7.54
C PHE A 5 32.19 -10.99 -8.62
N THR A 6 33.32 -10.54 -9.18
CA THR A 6 33.32 -9.63 -10.33
C THR A 6 32.56 -10.24 -11.50
N ILE A 7 32.82 -11.53 -11.81
CA ILE A 7 32.11 -12.26 -12.86
C ILE A 7 30.65 -12.51 -12.47
N LEU A 8 30.39 -12.98 -11.25
CA LEU A 8 29.01 -13.27 -10.81
C LEU A 8 28.13 -12.02 -10.68
N ARG A 9 28.70 -10.81 -10.60
CA ARG A 9 27.98 -9.54 -10.48
C ARG A 9 27.88 -8.75 -11.79
N ASP A 10 28.61 -9.14 -12.82
CA ASP A 10 28.52 -8.50 -14.13
C ASP A 10 27.21 -8.92 -14.81
N LYS A 11 26.42 -7.92 -15.25
CA LYS A 11 25.15 -8.12 -15.94
C LYS A 11 25.31 -8.80 -17.31
N SER A 12 26.52 -8.78 -17.87
CA SER A 12 26.85 -9.36 -19.17
C SER A 12 27.36 -10.80 -19.08
N THR A 13 27.47 -11.36 -17.87
CA THR A 13 27.97 -12.73 -17.65
C THR A 13 27.05 -13.76 -18.27
N SER A 14 27.64 -14.67 -19.04
CA SER A 14 26.92 -15.78 -19.67
C SER A 14 26.37 -16.73 -18.62
N ARG A 15 25.30 -17.48 -18.98
CA ARG A 15 24.73 -18.50 -18.09
C ARG A 15 25.74 -19.59 -17.73
N GLU A 16 26.59 -19.99 -18.68
CA GLU A 16 27.60 -21.03 -18.49
C GLU A 16 28.66 -20.59 -17.49
N ASP A 17 29.17 -19.36 -17.65
CA ASP A 17 30.11 -18.78 -16.70
C ASP A 17 29.48 -18.63 -15.33
N PHE A 18 28.24 -18.17 -15.25
CA PHE A 18 27.54 -18.02 -13.97
C PHE A 18 27.46 -19.34 -13.20
N ILE A 19 27.08 -20.44 -13.86
CA ILE A 19 27.00 -21.77 -13.25
C ILE A 19 28.40 -22.24 -12.84
N PHE A 20 29.38 -22.18 -13.75
CA PHE A 20 30.75 -22.61 -13.49
C PHE A 20 31.40 -21.88 -12.31
N PHE A 21 31.27 -20.55 -12.27
CA PHE A 21 31.86 -19.74 -11.21
C PHE A 21 31.10 -19.85 -9.87
N THR A 22 29.80 -20.13 -9.89
CA THR A 22 29.03 -20.46 -8.68
C THR A 22 29.47 -21.79 -8.08
N ASP A 23 29.66 -22.82 -8.91
CA ASP A 23 30.19 -24.13 -8.49
C ASP A 23 31.59 -24.03 -7.87
N ARG A 24 32.44 -23.19 -8.47
CA ARG A 24 33.79 -22.91 -7.95
C ARG A 24 33.72 -22.19 -6.61
N LEU A 25 32.82 -21.21 -6.47
CA LEU A 25 32.61 -20.50 -5.22
C LEU A 25 32.13 -21.45 -4.12
N SER A 26 31.20 -22.34 -4.46
CA SER A 26 30.63 -23.37 -3.57
C SER A 26 31.71 -24.29 -2.99
N THR A 27 32.61 -24.78 -3.85
CA THR A 27 33.74 -25.61 -3.44
C THR A 27 34.70 -24.82 -2.52
N TYR A 28 35.03 -23.58 -2.89
CA TYR A 28 35.92 -22.73 -2.10
C TYR A 28 35.38 -22.42 -0.69
N LEU A 29 34.09 -22.14 -0.57
CA LEU A 29 33.45 -21.89 0.71
C LEU A 29 33.37 -23.14 1.58
N SER A 30 33.16 -24.30 0.97
CA SER A 30 33.15 -25.60 1.66
C SER A 30 34.54 -25.95 2.22
N GLU A 31 35.61 -25.74 1.44
CA GLU A 31 36.99 -25.86 1.91
C GLU A 31 37.28 -24.91 3.08
N LYS A 32 36.85 -23.65 2.97
CA LYS A 32 37.05 -22.69 4.06
C LYS A 32 36.30 -23.10 5.33
N ALA A 33 35.12 -23.69 5.17
CA ALA A 33 34.33 -24.17 6.29
C ALA A 33 34.96 -25.39 6.99
N MET A 34 35.75 -26.21 6.30
CA MET A 34 36.50 -27.34 6.91
C MET A 34 37.51 -26.92 7.97
N GLU A 35 38.08 -25.71 7.88
CA GLU A 35 39.04 -25.20 8.86
C GLU A 35 38.45 -25.09 10.28
N PHE A 36 37.13 -25.04 10.39
CA PHE A 36 36.43 -24.89 11.66
C PHE A 36 36.13 -26.22 12.37
N LEU A 37 36.39 -27.36 11.72
CA LEU A 37 36.28 -28.67 12.36
C LEU A 37 37.45 -28.94 13.32
N PRO A 38 37.25 -29.76 14.37
CA PRO A 38 38.32 -30.11 15.30
C PRO A 38 39.26 -31.16 14.68
N PHE A 39 40.56 -30.93 14.83
CA PHE A 39 41.62 -31.82 14.38
C PHE A 39 42.51 -32.22 15.55
N LYS A 40 42.96 -33.48 15.55
CA LYS A 40 43.97 -34.00 16.48
C LYS A 40 45.29 -34.24 15.77
N ASN A 41 46.39 -34.06 16.48
CA ASN A 41 47.72 -34.35 15.94
C ASN A 41 47.84 -35.85 15.65
N LYS A 42 48.44 -36.18 14.49
CA LYS A 42 48.71 -37.54 14.07
C LYS A 42 50.09 -37.61 13.47
N HIS A 43 50.93 -38.46 14.03
CA HIS A 43 52.20 -38.80 13.42
C HIS A 43 51.99 -39.96 12.45
N ILE A 44 52.51 -39.81 11.23
CA ILE A 44 52.56 -40.88 10.25
C ILE A 44 54.00 -41.11 9.82
N ILE A 45 54.29 -42.31 9.36
CA ILE A 45 55.55 -42.61 8.68
C ILE A 45 55.28 -42.44 7.19
N THR A 46 56.02 -41.55 6.53
CA THR A 46 55.89 -41.33 5.09
C THR A 46 56.54 -42.49 4.31
N PRO A 47 56.27 -42.64 2.99
CA PRO A 47 56.90 -43.68 2.18
C PRO A 47 58.44 -43.63 2.12
N ILE A 48 59.05 -42.51 2.52
CA ILE A 48 60.51 -42.34 2.64
C ILE A 48 61.01 -42.56 4.08
N GLU A 49 60.23 -43.26 4.90
CA GLU A 49 60.54 -43.64 6.29
C GLU A 49 60.74 -42.46 7.26
N SER A 50 60.37 -41.24 6.87
CA SER A 50 60.43 -40.07 7.75
C SER A 50 59.12 -39.89 8.52
N THR A 51 59.23 -39.52 9.80
CA THR A 51 58.05 -39.21 10.63
C THR A 51 57.50 -37.83 10.27
N TYR A 52 56.26 -37.77 9.80
CA TYR A 52 55.55 -36.52 9.50
C TYR A 52 54.51 -36.23 10.59
N ALA A 53 54.63 -35.05 11.20
CA ALA A 53 53.66 -34.55 12.17
C ALA A 53 52.51 -33.84 11.43
N GLY A 54 51.43 -34.57 11.19
CA GLY A 54 50.24 -34.08 10.54
C GLY A 54 49.06 -33.90 11.51
N LYS A 55 47.89 -33.62 10.94
CA LYS A 55 46.61 -33.55 11.65
C LYS A 55 45.62 -34.50 11.01
N THR A 56 44.70 -35.03 11.81
CA THR A 56 43.57 -35.83 11.36
C THR A 56 42.29 -35.31 11.99
N LEU A 57 41.16 -35.46 11.30
CA LEU A 57 39.87 -35.04 11.80
C LEU A 57 39.54 -35.80 13.10
N SER A 58 39.06 -35.07 14.11
CA SER A 58 38.72 -35.64 15.42
C SER A 58 37.21 -35.73 15.66
N VAL A 59 36.43 -35.79 14.58
CA VAL A 59 34.97 -35.86 14.59
C VAL A 59 34.53 -37.22 14.06
N ASP A 60 33.57 -37.84 14.74
CA ASP A 60 33.03 -39.15 14.35
C ASP A 60 31.98 -39.03 13.24
N HIS A 61 31.19 -37.95 13.25
CA HIS A 61 30.10 -37.73 12.30
C HIS A 61 30.08 -36.30 11.75
N VAL A 62 30.11 -36.18 10.42
CA VAL A 62 29.95 -34.92 9.69
C VAL A 62 28.83 -35.10 8.67
N CYS A 63 27.90 -34.14 8.63
CA CYS A 63 26.83 -34.15 7.63
C CYS A 63 26.50 -32.75 7.11
N GLY A 64 25.94 -32.69 5.90
CA GLY A 64 25.36 -31.48 5.34
C GLY A 64 23.85 -31.44 5.58
N ILE A 65 23.29 -30.25 5.74
CA ILE A 65 21.84 -30.03 5.75
C ILE A 65 21.54 -28.86 4.83
N SER A 66 20.80 -29.13 3.77
CA SER A 66 20.42 -28.14 2.76
C SER A 66 19.07 -27.53 3.10
N ILE A 67 19.01 -26.20 3.26
CA ILE A 67 17.74 -25.49 3.29
C ILE A 67 17.21 -25.46 1.86
N LEU A 68 16.13 -26.19 1.60
CA LEU A 68 15.59 -26.36 0.26
C LEU A 68 15.15 -25.02 -0.34
N ARG A 69 15.21 -24.92 -1.69
CA ARG A 69 15.05 -23.72 -2.56
C ARG A 69 16.35 -23.00 -2.90
N SER A 70 17.26 -22.85 -1.95
CA SER A 70 18.49 -22.05 -2.15
C SER A 70 19.78 -22.72 -1.63
N GLY A 71 19.70 -23.79 -0.83
CA GLY A 71 20.88 -24.55 -0.36
C GLY A 71 21.49 -25.50 -1.40
N GLY A 72 20.72 -25.91 -2.42
CA GLY A 72 21.13 -26.89 -3.44
C GLY A 72 22.45 -26.58 -4.16
N PRO A 73 22.69 -25.33 -4.63
CA PRO A 73 23.96 -24.94 -5.26
C PRO A 73 25.22 -25.16 -4.40
N LEU A 74 25.07 -25.25 -3.07
CA LEU A 74 26.18 -25.52 -2.16
C LEU A 74 26.47 -27.02 -1.97
N GLU A 75 25.53 -27.90 -2.32
CA GLU A 75 25.68 -29.34 -2.09
C GLU A 75 26.78 -29.97 -2.95
N GLN A 76 26.89 -29.55 -4.21
CA GLN A 76 27.88 -30.11 -5.13
C GLN A 76 29.30 -29.72 -4.71
N GLY A 77 29.52 -28.48 -4.26
CA GLY A 77 30.79 -28.06 -3.68
C GLY A 77 31.13 -28.85 -2.42
N LEU A 78 30.16 -29.04 -1.52
CA LEU A 78 30.37 -29.80 -0.30
C LEU A 78 30.74 -31.27 -0.57
N ARG A 79 30.05 -31.93 -1.52
CA ARG A 79 30.36 -33.32 -1.93
C ARG A 79 31.74 -33.46 -2.58
N ARG A 80 32.26 -32.41 -3.22
CA ARG A 80 33.62 -32.40 -3.79
C ARG A 80 34.70 -32.32 -2.70
N VAL A 81 34.41 -31.63 -1.58
CA VAL A 81 35.35 -31.43 -0.47
C VAL A 81 35.33 -32.60 0.52
N ILE A 82 34.14 -33.09 0.86
CA ILE A 82 33.96 -34.19 1.81
C ILE A 82 33.37 -35.39 1.07
N GLN A 83 34.21 -36.39 0.84
CA GLN A 83 33.80 -37.63 0.20
C GLN A 83 32.72 -38.35 1.04
N ASP A 84 31.70 -38.88 0.37
CA ASP A 84 30.59 -39.65 0.96
C ASP A 84 29.77 -38.92 2.04
N ILE A 85 29.80 -37.58 2.05
CA ILE A 85 29.00 -36.80 3.00
C ILE A 85 27.51 -37.06 2.84
N ARG A 86 26.85 -37.38 3.95
CA ARG A 86 25.40 -37.50 4.00
C ARG A 86 24.79 -36.10 4.05
N ILE A 87 23.90 -35.80 3.11
CA ILE A 87 23.19 -34.52 3.04
C ILE A 87 21.71 -34.76 3.35
N GLY A 88 21.24 -34.13 4.42
CA GLY A 88 19.82 -34.00 4.72
C GLY A 88 19.22 -32.73 4.13
N SER A 89 17.91 -32.56 4.27
CA SER A 89 17.21 -31.39 3.76
C SER A 89 16.15 -30.89 4.73
N LEU A 90 15.96 -29.57 4.75
CA LEU A 90 14.88 -28.90 5.47
C LEU A 90 14.12 -28.03 4.46
N LEU A 91 12.83 -28.28 4.26
CA LEU A 91 11.96 -27.33 3.56
C LEU A 91 11.44 -26.35 4.59
N ILE A 92 12.06 -25.18 4.63
CA ILE A 92 11.59 -24.08 5.46
C ILE A 92 11.02 -23.03 4.53
N GLN A 93 9.73 -22.79 4.64
CA GLN A 93 9.06 -21.73 3.90
C GLN A 93 8.56 -20.71 4.89
N SER A 94 8.83 -19.45 4.62
CA SER A 94 8.07 -18.39 5.28
C SER A 94 6.60 -18.60 4.94
N GLU A 95 5.82 -18.76 5.99
CA GLU A 95 4.38 -18.81 5.91
C GLU A 95 3.91 -17.57 5.14
N VAL A 96 3.03 -17.78 4.16
CA VAL A 96 2.71 -16.81 3.08
C VAL A 96 2.10 -15.51 3.62
N HIS A 97 1.84 -15.44 4.92
CA HIS A 97 0.86 -14.58 5.54
C HIS A 97 1.37 -13.98 6.87
N THR A 98 2.17 -14.71 7.63
CA THR A 98 2.83 -14.25 8.87
C THR A 98 4.32 -13.95 8.69
N GLY A 99 4.95 -14.46 7.62
CA GLY A 99 6.40 -14.37 7.43
C GLY A 99 7.21 -15.25 8.40
N GLU A 100 6.52 -15.97 9.30
CA GLU A 100 7.15 -16.92 10.22
C GLU A 100 7.71 -18.11 9.44
N PRO A 101 8.90 -18.60 9.78
CA PRO A 101 9.49 -19.75 9.10
C PRO A 101 8.77 -21.04 9.51
N LEU A 102 8.00 -21.64 8.60
CA LEU A 102 7.41 -22.97 8.77
C LEU A 102 8.36 -24.06 8.30
N LEU A 103 8.57 -25.06 9.14
CA LEU A 103 9.20 -26.31 8.74
C LEU A 103 8.16 -27.22 8.09
N LEU A 104 8.17 -27.31 6.76
CA LEU A 104 7.24 -28.13 5.98
C LEU A 104 7.78 -29.53 5.70
N HIS A 105 9.10 -29.69 5.71
CA HIS A 105 9.75 -30.97 5.51
C HIS A 105 11.07 -31.02 6.28
N ALA A 106 11.35 -32.15 6.91
CA ALA A 106 12.64 -32.42 7.52
C ALA A 106 13.09 -33.84 7.19
N MET A 107 14.21 -33.95 6.49
CA MET A 107 14.91 -35.19 6.23
C MET A 107 16.33 -35.06 6.79
N LEU A 108 16.49 -35.44 8.05
CA LEU A 108 17.76 -35.33 8.75
C LEU A 108 18.56 -36.64 8.63
N PRO A 109 19.90 -36.61 8.50
CA PRO A 109 20.74 -37.80 8.49
C PRO A 109 20.63 -38.60 9.80
N VAL A 110 20.94 -39.90 9.76
CA VAL A 110 20.83 -40.80 10.94
C VAL A 110 21.59 -40.26 12.16
N CYS A 111 22.78 -39.71 11.95
CA CYS A 111 23.60 -39.12 13.01
C CYS A 111 22.95 -37.90 13.69
N ILE A 112 21.96 -37.25 13.07
CA ILE A 112 21.21 -36.13 13.66
C ILE A 112 19.86 -36.59 14.24
N ARG A 113 19.25 -37.64 13.68
CA ARG A 113 17.98 -38.19 14.20
C ARG A 113 18.15 -38.92 15.53
N ILE A 114 19.34 -39.46 15.80
CA ILE A 114 19.67 -40.15 17.05
C ILE A 114 20.40 -39.16 17.96
N ARG A 115 19.77 -38.80 19.08
CA ARG A 115 20.24 -37.72 19.97
C ARG A 115 21.66 -37.94 20.51
N ASP A 116 22.01 -39.17 20.84
CA ASP A 116 23.35 -39.53 21.36
C ASP A 116 24.46 -39.37 20.30
N LEU A 117 24.11 -39.43 19.02
CA LEU A 117 25.04 -39.17 17.92
C LEU A 117 25.06 -37.68 17.57
N ALA A 118 23.91 -37.00 17.68
CA ALA A 118 23.74 -35.60 17.33
C ALA A 118 24.63 -34.68 18.17
N CYS A 119 24.82 -35.00 19.47
CA CYS A 119 25.67 -34.21 20.35
C CYS A 119 27.14 -34.17 19.95
N ASN A 120 27.62 -35.20 19.22
CA ASN A 120 29.00 -35.32 18.75
C ASN A 120 29.13 -35.11 17.23
N SER A 121 28.05 -34.71 16.55
CA SER A 121 28.02 -34.50 15.10
C SER A 121 28.28 -33.04 14.74
N PHE A 122 29.01 -32.81 13.65
CA PHE A 122 29.18 -31.49 13.04
C PHE A 122 28.29 -31.33 11.81
N VAL A 123 27.65 -30.17 11.69
CA VAL A 123 26.66 -29.89 10.64
C VAL A 123 27.10 -28.71 9.78
N PHE A 124 27.17 -28.95 8.47
CA PHE A 124 27.26 -27.90 7.46
C PHE A 124 25.84 -27.52 7.02
N LEU A 125 25.34 -26.38 7.52
CA LEU A 125 24.03 -25.86 7.16
C LEU A 125 24.15 -24.97 5.92
N LEU A 126 23.46 -25.33 4.84
CA LEU A 126 23.67 -24.74 3.51
C LEU A 126 22.48 -23.90 3.07
N ASP A 127 22.75 -22.64 2.70
CA ASP A 127 21.79 -21.73 2.07
C ASP A 127 22.51 -20.67 1.24
N ALA A 128 22.10 -20.38 0.00
CA ALA A 128 22.80 -19.45 -0.88
C ALA A 128 22.89 -18.02 -0.32
N GLN A 129 21.92 -17.58 0.50
CA GLN A 129 21.89 -16.21 1.00
C GLN A 129 21.30 -16.07 2.41
N ILE A 130 21.78 -15.10 3.18
CA ILE A 130 21.16 -14.67 4.44
C ILE A 130 20.64 -13.23 4.29
N GLY A 131 19.34 -13.12 4.00
CA GLY A 131 18.60 -11.84 3.96
C GLY A 131 18.05 -11.44 5.33
N THR A 132 16.79 -11.82 5.61
CA THR A 132 16.12 -11.56 6.91
C THR A 132 16.55 -12.52 8.02
N GLY A 133 17.12 -13.68 7.65
CA GLY A 133 17.58 -14.70 8.60
C GLY A 133 16.50 -15.62 9.16
N ALA A 134 15.23 -15.49 8.75
CA ALA A 134 14.12 -16.28 9.29
C ALA A 134 14.27 -17.81 9.04
N ALA A 135 14.57 -18.20 7.79
CA ALA A 135 14.78 -19.61 7.46
C ALA A 135 16.01 -20.20 8.16
N ALA A 136 17.11 -19.45 8.19
CA ALA A 136 18.33 -19.81 8.92
C ALA A 136 18.08 -19.97 10.43
N PHE A 137 17.29 -19.08 11.03
CA PHE A 137 16.94 -19.12 12.45
C PHE A 137 16.18 -20.41 12.79
N MET A 138 15.15 -20.73 11.99
CA MET A 138 14.37 -21.96 12.17
C MET A 138 15.21 -23.21 11.95
N ALA A 139 16.07 -23.22 10.92
CA ALA A 139 16.95 -24.35 10.66
C ALA A 139 17.90 -24.62 11.83
N ILE A 140 18.55 -23.58 12.36
CA ILE A 140 19.42 -23.70 13.54
C ILE A 140 18.62 -24.21 14.74
N ARG A 141 17.39 -23.71 14.93
CA ARG A 141 16.52 -24.15 16.04
C ARG A 141 16.18 -25.64 15.95
N VAL A 142 15.83 -26.15 14.77
CA VAL A 142 15.54 -27.57 14.55
C VAL A 142 16.73 -28.45 14.93
N LEU A 143 17.95 -28.03 14.57
CA LEU A 143 19.19 -28.77 14.92
C LEU A 143 19.45 -28.78 16.42
N LEU A 144 19.26 -27.64 17.08
CA LEU A 144 19.39 -27.53 18.53
C LEU A 144 18.36 -28.42 19.26
N ASP A 145 17.13 -28.46 18.78
CA ASP A 145 16.07 -29.30 19.35
C ASP A 145 16.38 -30.81 19.15
N HIS A 146 17.20 -31.16 18.15
CA HIS A 146 17.72 -32.53 17.94
C HIS A 146 19.01 -32.84 18.72
N GLY A 147 19.54 -31.86 19.47
CA GLY A 147 20.69 -32.04 20.36
C GLY A 147 22.04 -31.71 19.75
N VAL A 148 22.09 -31.09 18.57
CA VAL A 148 23.34 -30.59 17.97
C VAL A 148 23.79 -29.33 18.74
N PRO A 149 25.02 -29.27 19.28
CA PRO A 149 25.53 -28.07 19.95
C PRO A 149 25.69 -26.89 18.98
N GLN A 150 25.52 -25.65 19.46
CA GLN A 150 25.64 -24.46 18.60
C GLN A 150 27.01 -24.36 17.94
N GLU A 151 28.06 -24.67 18.69
CA GLU A 151 29.47 -24.67 18.28
C GLU A 151 29.79 -25.68 17.17
N ASN A 152 28.93 -26.68 16.98
CA ASN A 152 29.07 -27.71 15.97
C ASN A 152 28.29 -27.39 14.68
N ILE A 153 27.60 -26.24 14.61
CA ILE A 153 26.86 -25.79 13.43
C ILE A 153 27.72 -24.76 12.68
N ILE A 154 28.04 -25.09 11.43
CA ILE A 154 28.76 -24.22 10.49
C ILE A 154 27.79 -23.86 9.36
N PHE A 155 27.35 -22.61 9.32
CA PHE A 155 26.47 -22.09 8.27
C PHE A 155 27.31 -21.63 7.08
N VAL A 156 27.06 -22.18 5.89
CA VAL A 156 27.78 -21.84 4.66
C VAL A 156 26.83 -21.13 3.70
N THR A 157 27.25 -19.97 3.18
CA THR A 157 26.42 -19.14 2.30
C THR A 157 27.23 -18.33 1.30
N PHE A 158 26.67 -18.00 0.13
CA PHE A 158 27.38 -17.15 -0.84
C PHE A 158 27.39 -15.69 -0.39
N ILE A 159 26.24 -15.16 0.05
CA ILE A 159 26.06 -13.73 0.29
C ILE A 159 25.28 -13.49 1.59
N VAL A 160 25.66 -12.45 2.32
CA VAL A 160 24.99 -12.01 3.54
C VAL A 160 24.66 -10.52 3.47
N ALA A 161 23.47 -10.11 3.91
CA ALA A 161 23.18 -8.68 4.11
C ALA A 161 23.84 -8.14 5.39
N ALA A 162 24.57 -7.04 5.25
CA ALA A 162 25.23 -6.32 6.35
C ALA A 162 24.22 -5.74 7.37
N CYS A 163 23.04 -5.35 6.87
CA CYS A 163 21.91 -4.85 7.65
C CYS A 163 20.78 -5.89 7.61
N GLY A 164 20.61 -6.69 8.67
CA GLY A 164 19.52 -7.66 8.73
C GLY A 164 19.87 -8.97 9.47
N GLY A 165 19.51 -10.09 8.85
CA GLY A 165 19.41 -11.42 9.47
C GLY A 165 20.69 -11.93 10.12
N VAL A 166 21.87 -11.61 9.58
CA VAL A 166 23.14 -12.07 10.18
C VAL A 166 23.37 -11.53 11.58
N ARG A 167 23.00 -10.26 11.85
CA ARG A 167 23.13 -9.66 13.18
C ARG A 167 22.16 -10.29 14.17
N VAL A 168 20.97 -10.68 13.70
CA VAL A 168 19.96 -11.39 14.51
C VAL A 168 20.47 -12.78 14.86
N LEU A 169 20.99 -13.52 13.88
CA LEU A 169 21.54 -14.87 14.08
C LEU A 169 22.75 -14.87 15.01
N GLN A 170 23.68 -13.93 14.84
CA GLN A 170 24.86 -13.81 15.72
C GLN A 170 24.49 -13.48 17.17
N ARG A 171 23.42 -12.71 17.39
CA ARG A 171 22.91 -12.40 18.74
C ARG A 171 22.16 -13.58 19.36
N ALA A 172 21.33 -14.27 18.57
CA ALA A 172 20.51 -15.38 19.05
C ALA A 172 21.31 -16.67 19.25
N PHE A 173 22.30 -16.91 18.38
CA PHE A 173 23.11 -18.13 18.33
C PHE A 173 24.60 -17.80 18.22
N PRO A 174 25.21 -17.20 19.26
CA PRO A 174 26.60 -16.75 19.22
C PRO A 174 27.62 -17.89 19.01
N GLY A 175 27.24 -19.14 19.26
CA GLY A 175 28.09 -20.31 19.02
C GLY A 175 28.15 -20.75 17.55
N VAL A 176 27.20 -20.33 16.71
CA VAL A 176 27.12 -20.75 15.30
C VAL A 176 28.14 -19.98 14.47
N ARG A 177 28.95 -20.69 13.68
CA ARG A 177 29.94 -20.08 12.78
C ARG A 177 29.32 -19.86 11.40
N ILE A 178 29.43 -18.65 10.86
CA ILE A 178 28.90 -18.30 9.54
C ILE A 178 30.07 -18.06 8.58
N VAL A 179 30.12 -18.81 7.50
CA VAL A 179 31.10 -18.70 6.41
C VAL A 179 30.39 -18.15 5.18
N CYS A 180 30.73 -16.91 4.81
CA CYS A 180 30.13 -16.22 3.67
C CYS A 180 31.15 -15.83 2.60
N GLY A 181 30.74 -15.85 1.33
CA GLY A 181 31.59 -15.37 0.22
C GLY A 181 31.67 -13.85 0.11
N ALA A 182 30.57 -13.15 0.36
CA ALA A 182 30.51 -11.69 0.36
C ALA A 182 29.50 -11.17 1.38
N ILE A 183 29.75 -9.94 1.84
CA ILE A 183 28.81 -9.16 2.65
C ILE A 183 28.36 -7.99 1.80
N ASP A 184 27.07 -7.91 1.52
CA ASP A 184 26.47 -6.82 0.75
C ASP A 184 25.74 -5.84 1.67
N PRO A 185 25.77 -4.53 1.37
CA PRO A 185 25.19 -3.51 2.24
C PRO A 185 23.67 -3.71 2.45
N VAL A 186 22.96 -4.22 1.44
CA VAL A 186 21.50 -4.53 1.46
C VAL A 186 21.23 -5.73 0.54
N LEU A 187 20.29 -6.62 0.92
CA LEU A 187 19.67 -7.62 0.03
C LEU A 187 18.25 -7.13 -0.32
N ARG A 188 17.86 -7.14 -1.61
CA ARG A 188 16.55 -6.68 -2.10
C ARG A 188 15.88 -7.72 -3.03
N GLU A 189 14.57 -7.88 -2.95
CA GLU A 189 13.77 -8.83 -3.77
C GLU A 189 13.48 -8.31 -5.21
N SER A 190 13.41 -9.23 -6.18
CA SER A 190 13.02 -9.02 -7.60
C SER A 190 12.45 -10.32 -8.22
N TRP A 191 11.69 -10.20 -9.33
CA TRP A 191 11.23 -11.33 -10.15
C TRP A 191 12.16 -11.54 -11.35
N ALA A 192 12.55 -12.79 -11.65
CA ALA A 192 13.24 -13.12 -12.90
C ALA A 192 12.22 -13.26 -14.03
N LEU A 193 11.95 -12.17 -14.76
CA LEU A 193 11.41 -12.26 -16.10
C LEU A 193 12.60 -12.55 -17.02
N TRP A 194 12.78 -13.80 -17.44
CA TRP A 194 13.53 -14.05 -18.66
C TRP A 194 12.63 -13.53 -19.78
N ASP A 195 12.94 -12.35 -20.31
CA ASP A 195 12.37 -11.90 -21.56
C ASP A 195 12.77 -12.91 -22.64
N ILE A 196 11.81 -13.72 -23.11
CA ILE A 196 11.97 -14.57 -24.31
C ILE A 196 11.65 -13.73 -25.57
N THR A 197 11.55 -12.41 -25.45
CA THR A 197 11.27 -11.51 -26.59
C THR A 197 12.18 -10.29 -26.58
N ALA A 198 13.49 -10.51 -26.65
CA ALA A 198 14.39 -9.52 -27.22
C ALA A 198 14.73 -9.99 -28.65
N PRO A 199 14.48 -9.20 -29.71
CA PRO A 199 14.83 -9.58 -31.07
C PRO A 199 16.35 -9.61 -31.20
N GLU A 200 16.88 -10.75 -31.63
CA GLU A 200 18.28 -10.91 -32.02
C GLU A 200 18.60 -9.96 -33.19
N ALA A 201 19.54 -9.05 -32.97
CA ALA A 201 20.21 -8.32 -34.04
C ALA A 201 21.64 -8.85 -34.18
N HIS A 202 21.90 -9.44 -35.34
CA HIS A 202 23.19 -9.75 -35.99
C HIS A 202 23.65 -11.23 -36.06
N ALA A 203 23.16 -11.88 -37.13
CA ALA A 203 23.92 -12.30 -38.34
C ALA A 203 24.71 -13.62 -38.37
N LYS A 204 24.23 -14.51 -39.29
CA LYS A 204 24.92 -15.41 -40.25
C LYS A 204 25.67 -16.63 -39.66
N GLU A 205 25.64 -17.83 -40.23
CA GLU A 205 25.28 -18.39 -41.55
C GLU A 205 25.18 -19.93 -41.40
N ASP A 206 24.41 -20.54 -42.32
CA ASP A 206 24.51 -21.93 -42.84
C ASP A 206 23.92 -23.17 -42.11
N GLU A 207 22.77 -23.57 -42.69
CA GLU A 207 22.47 -24.85 -43.36
C GLU A 207 22.31 -26.21 -42.63
N THR A 208 21.13 -26.79 -42.91
CA THR A 208 20.71 -28.20 -42.91
C THR A 208 20.22 -28.86 -41.61
N ALA A 209 18.90 -28.97 -41.46
CA ALA A 209 18.18 -30.25 -41.40
C ALA A 209 16.68 -30.00 -41.09
N GLU A 210 15.83 -30.48 -41.98
CA GLU A 210 14.40 -30.68 -41.74
C GLU A 210 14.22 -31.80 -40.69
N GLU A 211 13.37 -31.60 -39.69
CA GLU A 211 12.28 -32.53 -39.33
C GLU A 211 11.42 -32.02 -38.16
N GLU A 212 10.12 -31.94 -38.47
CA GLU A 212 8.93 -32.07 -37.61
C GLU A 212 8.69 -31.08 -36.46
N ALA A 213 7.89 -30.07 -36.82
CA ALA A 213 7.04 -29.32 -35.89
C ALA A 213 6.00 -30.22 -35.21
N VAL A 214 6.19 -30.49 -33.91
CA VAL A 214 5.07 -30.76 -32.99
C VAL A 214 4.60 -29.42 -32.43
N SER A 215 3.53 -28.91 -33.01
CA SER A 215 2.73 -27.81 -32.48
C SER A 215 2.21 -28.16 -31.08
N THR A 216 2.80 -27.57 -30.05
CA THR A 216 2.09 -27.29 -28.79
C THR A 216 2.08 -25.79 -28.57
N THR A 217 1.04 -25.16 -29.10
CA THR A 217 0.59 -23.81 -28.75
C THR A 217 0.29 -23.78 -27.25
N GLN A 218 1.27 -23.47 -26.41
CA GLN A 218 1.00 -23.01 -25.06
C GLN A 218 0.57 -21.55 -25.15
N THR A 219 -0.67 -21.29 -24.74
CA THR A 219 -1.23 -19.95 -24.72
C THR A 219 -0.71 -19.18 -23.51
N LYS A 220 -0.80 -17.85 -23.55
CA LYS A 220 -0.46 -16.95 -22.43
C LYS A 220 -1.14 -17.35 -21.10
N ALA A 221 -2.28 -18.03 -21.16
CA ALA A 221 -2.99 -18.59 -20.01
C ALA A 221 -2.26 -19.77 -19.34
N ASP A 222 -1.44 -20.53 -20.08
CA ASP A 222 -0.69 -21.68 -19.55
C ASP A 222 0.59 -21.22 -18.81
N ALA A 223 1.21 -20.12 -19.25
CA ALA A 223 2.34 -19.49 -18.55
C ALA A 223 1.93 -18.76 -17.26
N GLU A 224 0.68 -18.30 -17.17
CA GLU A 224 0.09 -17.69 -15.97
C GLU A 224 -0.21 -18.71 -14.86
N ALA A 225 -0.29 -20.02 -15.20
CA ALA A 225 -0.63 -21.09 -14.26
C ALA A 225 0.58 -21.63 -13.44
N GLU A 226 1.83 -21.43 -13.89
CA GLU A 226 3.03 -22.03 -13.26
C GLU A 226 3.89 -21.08 -12.40
N GLY A 227 3.57 -19.79 -12.30
CA GLY A 227 4.33 -18.84 -11.47
C GLY A 227 4.00 -18.91 -9.97
N ARG A 228 5.02 -19.00 -9.07
CA ARG A 228 4.83 -18.81 -7.60
C ARG A 228 5.67 -17.68 -7.00
N LYS A 229 5.07 -17.04 -5.99
CA LYS A 229 5.07 -15.59 -5.68
C LYS A 229 5.98 -15.09 -4.56
N VAL A 230 6.35 -13.79 -4.62
CA VAL A 230 6.61 -12.89 -3.46
C VAL A 230 6.27 -11.41 -3.80
N TRP A 231 5.87 -10.59 -2.82
CA TRP A 231 5.25 -9.26 -3.04
C TRP A 231 6.08 -8.09 -2.48
N VAL A 232 6.48 -7.15 -3.36
CA VAL A 232 6.89 -5.78 -3.03
C VAL A 232 6.25 -4.82 -4.05
N VAL A 233 5.84 -3.64 -3.62
CA VAL A 233 5.45 -2.52 -4.51
C VAL A 233 6.64 -2.22 -5.43
N GLU A 234 6.39 -2.14 -6.75
CA GLU A 234 7.43 -1.84 -7.74
C GLU A 234 8.24 -0.60 -7.30
N PRO A 235 9.56 -0.72 -7.09
CA PRO A 235 10.44 0.44 -6.99
C PRO A 235 10.39 1.16 -8.34
N GLY A 236 9.71 2.30 -8.32
CA GLY A 236 9.19 2.99 -9.50
C GLY A 236 7.90 3.71 -9.15
N MET A 237 6.97 3.11 -8.39
CA MET A 237 5.68 3.73 -8.04
C MET A 237 5.85 4.74 -6.89
N GLY A 238 6.76 5.69 -7.08
CA GLY A 238 6.78 6.93 -6.31
C GLY A 238 5.46 7.65 -6.49
N HIS A 239 4.86 8.04 -5.37
CA HIS A 239 3.64 8.86 -5.21
C HIS A 239 2.33 8.05 -5.12
N ILE A 240 2.06 7.52 -3.92
CA ILE A 240 0.84 6.78 -3.60
C ILE A 240 -0.13 7.68 -2.83
N GLY A 241 -0.97 8.44 -3.53
CA GLY A 241 -2.02 9.28 -2.91
C GLY A 241 -3.47 8.91 -3.27
N SER A 242 -3.68 8.10 -4.31
CA SER A 242 -5.03 7.77 -4.81
C SER A 242 -5.70 6.63 -4.05
N TYR A 243 -5.01 5.49 -3.92
CA TYR A 243 -5.57 4.27 -3.32
C TYR A 243 -4.94 3.90 -1.97
N GLY A 244 -3.88 4.60 -1.56
CA GLY A 244 -3.07 4.29 -0.39
C GLY A 244 -2.37 2.93 -0.47
N THR A 245 -1.46 2.69 0.47
CA THR A 245 -0.91 1.36 0.71
C THR A 245 -0.66 1.14 2.20
N PRO A 246 -1.11 0.01 2.77
CA PRO A 246 -0.75 -0.35 4.14
C PRO A 246 0.73 -0.74 4.23
N PRO A 247 1.44 -0.41 5.33
CA PRO A 247 2.78 -0.89 5.60
C PRO A 247 2.76 -2.38 5.98
N LEU A 248 3.92 -3.05 5.90
CA LEU A 248 4.02 -4.50 6.15
C LEU A 248 3.40 -4.96 7.48
N PRO A 249 3.58 -4.29 8.63
CA PRO A 249 2.96 -4.72 9.88
C PRO A 249 1.42 -4.76 9.81
N VAL A 250 0.81 -3.81 9.10
CA VAL A 250 -0.65 -3.75 8.91
C VAL A 250 -1.12 -4.84 7.95
N ILE A 251 -0.33 -5.14 6.91
CA ILE A 251 -0.59 -6.26 5.99
C ILE A 251 -0.55 -7.57 6.77
N TYR A 252 0.54 -7.86 7.50
CA TYR A 252 0.68 -9.10 8.26
C TYR A 252 -0.41 -9.28 9.31
N ALA A 253 -0.75 -8.21 10.05
CA ALA A 253 -1.85 -8.26 11.01
C ALA A 253 -3.20 -8.54 10.32
N GLY A 254 -3.45 -7.91 9.17
CA GLY A 254 -4.66 -8.17 8.38
C GLY A 254 -4.73 -9.61 7.89
N VAL A 255 -3.61 -10.14 7.39
CA VAL A 255 -3.55 -11.50 6.85
C VAL A 255 -3.67 -12.56 7.96
N ASN A 256 -3.04 -12.35 9.12
CA ASN A 256 -3.23 -13.22 10.28
C ASN A 256 -4.70 -13.25 10.72
N ARG A 257 -5.42 -12.11 10.68
CA ARG A 257 -6.87 -12.10 10.94
C ARG A 257 -7.66 -12.85 9.89
N SER A 258 -7.29 -12.78 8.62
CA SER A 258 -7.93 -13.60 7.59
C SER A 258 -7.84 -15.10 7.93
N TYR A 259 -6.69 -15.60 8.39
CA TYR A 259 -6.61 -16.99 8.85
C TYR A 259 -7.44 -17.29 10.10
N GLN A 260 -7.49 -16.36 11.06
CA GLN A 260 -8.34 -16.53 12.24
C GLN A 260 -9.81 -16.65 11.87
N ILE A 261 -10.25 -15.87 10.88
CA ILE A 261 -11.59 -15.95 10.30
C ILE A 261 -11.79 -17.34 9.67
N GLU A 262 -10.92 -17.77 8.77
CA GLU A 262 -11.10 -19.03 8.04
C GLU A 262 -10.94 -20.29 8.91
N ARG A 263 -10.20 -20.20 10.03
CA ARG A 263 -10.06 -21.33 10.97
C ARG A 263 -11.38 -21.70 11.63
N ASN A 264 -12.22 -20.69 11.91
CA ASN A 264 -13.57 -20.91 12.42
C ASN A 264 -14.46 -19.69 12.12
N PRO A 265 -15.08 -19.64 10.93
CA PRO A 265 -15.84 -18.48 10.48
C PRO A 265 -17.02 -18.15 11.40
N ASP A 266 -17.72 -19.15 11.92
CA ASP A 266 -18.86 -18.94 12.81
C ASP A 266 -18.45 -18.33 14.15
N VAL A 267 -17.38 -18.84 14.78
CA VAL A 267 -16.87 -18.26 16.04
C VAL A 267 -16.44 -16.81 15.81
N PHE A 268 -15.73 -16.54 14.71
CA PHE A 268 -15.28 -15.19 14.44
C PHE A 268 -16.45 -14.23 14.21
N HIS A 269 -17.34 -14.55 13.27
CA HIS A 269 -18.42 -13.65 12.84
C HIS A 269 -19.58 -13.57 13.84
N ARG A 270 -19.72 -14.52 14.78
CA ARG A 270 -20.79 -14.46 15.79
C ARG A 270 -20.30 -13.89 17.12
N ILE A 271 -19.01 -14.01 17.43
CA ILE A 271 -18.48 -13.68 18.77
C ILE A 271 -17.31 -12.70 18.66
N ASN A 272 -16.27 -13.03 17.89
CA ASN A 272 -14.97 -12.33 18.04
C ASN A 272 -14.90 -10.99 17.30
N PHE A 273 -15.67 -10.77 16.24
CA PHE A 273 -15.51 -9.57 15.42
C PHE A 273 -15.98 -8.29 16.13
N LYS A 274 -17.07 -8.36 16.92
CA LYS A 274 -17.70 -7.16 17.51
C LYS A 274 -16.75 -6.37 18.43
N PRO A 275 -16.05 -7.00 19.40
CA PRO A 275 -15.09 -6.27 20.24
C PRO A 275 -13.96 -5.61 19.43
N LEU A 276 -13.49 -6.28 18.36
CA LEU A 276 -12.45 -5.72 17.50
C LEU A 276 -12.97 -4.53 16.68
N LEU A 277 -14.20 -4.60 16.18
CA LEU A 277 -14.82 -3.51 15.45
C LEU A 277 -15.05 -2.28 16.34
N VAL A 278 -15.51 -2.48 17.58
CA VAL A 278 -15.63 -1.42 18.59
C VAL A 278 -14.27 -0.77 18.83
N LYS A 279 -13.21 -1.56 19.03
CA LYS A 279 -11.86 -1.04 19.21
C LYS A 279 -11.35 -0.23 18.01
N SER A 280 -11.65 -0.65 16.78
CA SER A 280 -11.35 0.17 15.59
C SER A 280 -12.12 1.49 15.61
N ARG A 281 -13.41 1.48 15.95
CA ARG A 281 -14.24 2.70 16.05
C ARG A 281 -13.71 3.65 17.12
N GLU A 282 -13.35 3.14 18.31
CA GLU A 282 -12.74 3.93 19.39
C GLU A 282 -11.43 4.58 18.93
N THR A 283 -10.60 3.82 18.21
CA THR A 283 -9.31 4.29 17.68
C THR A 283 -9.52 5.47 16.72
N VAL A 284 -10.45 5.35 15.77
CA VAL A 284 -10.76 6.45 14.84
C VAL A 284 -11.42 7.62 15.54
N ALA A 285 -12.38 7.38 16.43
CA ALA A 285 -13.12 8.42 17.15
C ALA A 285 -12.16 9.33 17.95
N LYS A 286 -11.16 8.73 18.61
CA LYS A 286 -10.10 9.48 19.29
C LYS A 286 -9.28 10.34 18.32
N LEU A 287 -8.94 9.81 17.14
CA LEU A 287 -8.09 10.48 16.16
C LEU A 287 -8.76 11.71 15.51
N ILE A 288 -10.10 11.72 15.44
CA ILE A 288 -10.88 12.81 14.83
C ILE A 288 -11.63 13.67 15.86
N GLY A 289 -11.42 13.46 17.15
CA GLY A 289 -12.10 14.20 18.22
C GLY A 289 -13.62 14.01 18.20
N ALA A 290 -14.08 12.75 18.17
CA ALA A 290 -15.49 12.36 18.19
C ALA A 290 -15.78 11.35 19.33
N GLU A 291 -17.05 11.15 19.65
CA GLU A 291 -17.47 10.07 20.55
C GLU A 291 -17.62 8.73 19.79
N LEU A 292 -17.45 7.61 20.50
CA LEU A 292 -17.54 6.25 19.93
C LEU A 292 -18.83 6.05 19.12
N ASP A 293 -19.97 6.42 19.68
CA ASP A 293 -21.28 6.20 19.07
C ASP A 293 -21.61 7.19 17.95
N GLU A 294 -20.73 8.14 17.66
CA GLU A 294 -20.85 9.04 16.50
C GLU A 294 -20.12 8.50 15.27
N VAL A 295 -19.36 7.41 15.41
CA VAL A 295 -18.46 6.90 14.38
C VAL A 295 -18.83 5.47 13.99
N VAL A 296 -18.96 5.22 12.69
CA VAL A 296 -19.08 3.87 12.11
C VAL A 296 -18.06 3.67 10.99
N LEU A 297 -17.74 2.42 10.67
CA LEU A 297 -16.84 2.07 9.58
C LEU A 297 -17.63 1.51 8.40
N VAL A 298 -17.28 1.96 7.20
CA VAL A 298 -17.95 1.61 5.93
C VAL A 298 -16.90 1.36 4.83
N PRO A 299 -17.27 0.75 3.68
CA PRO A 299 -16.26 0.29 2.71
C PRO A 299 -15.38 1.40 2.10
N ASN A 300 -15.93 2.60 1.87
CA ASN A 300 -15.22 3.73 1.30
C ASN A 300 -16.03 5.04 1.44
N ALA A 301 -15.40 6.17 1.14
CA ALA A 301 -16.01 7.51 1.17
C ALA A 301 -17.26 7.62 0.27
N THR A 302 -17.23 7.05 -0.94
CA THR A 302 -18.39 7.06 -1.85
C THR A 302 -19.58 6.36 -1.23
N HIS A 303 -19.34 5.26 -0.50
CA HIS A 303 -20.35 4.54 0.25
C HIS A 303 -20.88 5.40 1.41
N ALA A 304 -20.00 6.01 2.22
CA ALA A 304 -20.40 6.91 3.31
C ALA A 304 -21.30 8.05 2.80
N LEU A 305 -20.93 8.68 1.68
CA LEU A 305 -21.68 9.76 1.07
C LEU A 305 -23.06 9.26 0.61
N ASN A 306 -23.11 8.11 -0.05
CA ASN A 306 -24.38 7.50 -0.48
C ASN A 306 -25.26 7.15 0.73
N THR A 307 -24.68 6.66 1.83
CA THR A 307 -25.41 6.41 3.07
C THR A 307 -26.07 7.69 3.58
N VAL A 308 -25.36 8.81 3.63
CA VAL A 308 -25.93 10.09 4.08
C VAL A 308 -26.99 10.61 3.11
N LEU A 309 -26.63 10.80 1.83
CA LEU A 309 -27.50 11.49 0.86
C LEU A 309 -28.75 10.67 0.48
N ARG A 310 -28.71 9.34 0.56
CA ARG A 310 -29.90 8.50 0.31
C ARG A 310 -30.82 8.39 1.51
N ASN A 311 -30.34 8.74 2.71
CA ASN A 311 -31.14 8.72 3.94
C ASN A 311 -31.82 10.06 4.24
N PHE A 312 -31.34 11.17 3.67
CA PHE A 312 -32.10 12.40 3.62
C PHE A 312 -33.47 12.17 2.96
N GLU A 313 -34.54 12.58 3.64
CA GLU A 313 -35.87 12.66 3.03
C GLU A 313 -35.95 13.91 2.17
N TRP A 314 -35.75 13.76 0.87
CA TRP A 314 -35.84 14.86 -0.07
C TRP A 314 -37.29 15.32 -0.25
N ARG A 315 -37.46 16.60 -0.57
CA ARG A 315 -38.74 17.24 -0.92
C ARG A 315 -38.63 17.97 -2.23
N GLU A 316 -39.78 18.20 -2.86
CA GLU A 316 -39.87 19.15 -3.96
C GLU A 316 -39.43 20.53 -3.45
N GLY A 317 -38.47 21.15 -4.12
CA GLY A 317 -37.85 22.42 -3.71
C GLY A 317 -36.62 22.31 -2.80
N ASP A 318 -36.22 21.10 -2.39
CA ASP A 318 -34.92 20.92 -1.72
C ASP A 318 -33.77 21.11 -2.72
N VAL A 319 -32.63 21.61 -2.22
CA VAL A 319 -31.46 21.89 -3.04
C VAL A 319 -30.23 21.18 -2.48
N ILE A 320 -29.48 20.50 -3.34
CA ILE A 320 -28.12 20.03 -3.04
C ILE A 320 -27.12 20.97 -3.69
N ILE A 321 -26.18 21.49 -2.91
CA ILE A 321 -25.07 22.30 -3.42
C ILE A 321 -23.83 21.42 -3.53
N GLY A 322 -23.25 21.35 -4.73
CA GLY A 322 -21.98 20.69 -5.02
C GLY A 322 -20.90 21.68 -5.45
N SER A 323 -19.74 21.16 -5.86
CA SER A 323 -18.68 21.95 -6.48
C SER A 323 -18.23 21.32 -7.79
N THR A 324 -17.79 22.13 -8.75
CA THR A 324 -17.26 21.62 -10.03
C THR A 324 -15.94 20.88 -9.89
N THR A 325 -15.30 20.97 -8.72
CA THR A 325 -14.02 20.33 -8.40
C THR A 325 -14.15 19.11 -7.51
N THR A 326 -15.36 18.80 -7.01
CA THR A 326 -15.58 17.62 -6.17
C THR A 326 -15.30 16.33 -6.94
N TYR A 327 -15.13 15.23 -6.20
CA TYR A 327 -14.84 13.95 -6.80
C TYR A 327 -15.96 13.49 -7.74
N GLY A 328 -15.61 12.94 -8.91
CA GLY A 328 -16.61 12.60 -9.93
C GLY A 328 -17.74 11.68 -9.45
N ALA A 329 -17.48 10.74 -8.54
CA ALA A 329 -18.54 9.91 -7.96
C ALA A 329 -19.46 10.68 -7.01
N VAL A 330 -18.97 11.72 -6.33
CA VAL A 330 -19.77 12.63 -5.50
C VAL A 330 -20.69 13.44 -6.40
N ALA A 331 -20.15 14.11 -7.42
CA ALA A 331 -20.92 14.87 -8.40
C ALA A 331 -22.00 14.00 -9.07
N ASN A 332 -21.63 12.79 -9.51
CA ASN A 332 -22.59 11.85 -10.10
C ASN A 332 -23.64 11.36 -9.09
N THR A 333 -23.33 11.27 -7.80
CA THR A 333 -24.33 10.93 -6.77
C THR A 333 -25.33 12.08 -6.59
N ILE A 334 -24.86 13.33 -6.60
CA ILE A 334 -25.72 14.53 -6.54
C ILE A 334 -26.64 14.56 -7.77
N HIS A 335 -26.09 14.43 -8.97
CA HIS A 335 -26.88 14.40 -10.21
C HIS A 335 -27.85 13.22 -10.23
N TYR A 336 -27.41 12.03 -9.86
CA TYR A 336 -28.28 10.86 -9.79
C TYR A 336 -29.49 11.12 -8.90
N LEU A 337 -29.32 11.69 -7.70
CA LEU A 337 -30.43 12.01 -6.81
C LEU A 337 -31.41 13.02 -7.42
N ALA A 338 -30.91 14.00 -8.17
CA ALA A 338 -31.73 14.97 -8.89
C ALA A 338 -32.42 14.39 -10.13
N ASP A 339 -31.84 13.35 -10.75
CA ASP A 339 -32.32 12.73 -11.99
C ASP A 339 -33.28 11.56 -11.76
N ARG A 340 -33.35 11.03 -10.53
CA ARG A 340 -34.23 9.91 -10.17
C ARG A 340 -35.68 10.12 -10.61
N SER A 341 -36.31 9.07 -11.11
CA SER A 341 -37.72 9.09 -11.50
C SER A 341 -38.64 9.17 -10.29
N GLU A 342 -38.22 8.61 -9.14
CA GLU A 342 -39.01 8.69 -7.91
C GLU A 342 -39.03 10.13 -7.37
N LYS A 343 -40.23 10.65 -7.16
CA LYS A 343 -40.47 11.91 -6.45
C LYS A 343 -40.85 11.64 -4.99
N PRO A 344 -40.58 12.58 -4.08
CA PRO A 344 -39.86 13.85 -4.27
C PRO A 344 -38.34 13.70 -4.44
N ARG A 345 -37.72 14.66 -5.13
CA ARG A 345 -36.28 14.71 -5.39
C ARG A 345 -35.75 16.15 -5.28
N PRO A 346 -34.48 16.35 -4.92
CA PRO A 346 -33.89 17.69 -4.85
C PRO A 346 -33.49 18.20 -6.25
N THR A 347 -33.32 19.51 -6.38
CA THR A 347 -32.54 20.11 -7.46
C THR A 347 -31.08 20.26 -7.03
N TYR A 348 -30.16 20.46 -7.96
CA TYR A 348 -28.75 20.71 -7.63
C TYR A 348 -28.29 22.10 -8.09
N SER A 349 -27.25 22.61 -7.44
CA SER A 349 -26.59 23.86 -7.81
C SER A 349 -25.09 23.75 -7.54
N ASP A 350 -24.25 24.08 -8.52
CA ASP A 350 -22.80 23.96 -8.37
C ASP A 350 -22.12 25.28 -8.04
N ILE A 351 -21.06 25.18 -7.24
CA ILE A 351 -20.06 26.24 -7.05
C ILE A 351 -18.86 25.95 -7.94
N THR A 352 -18.46 26.93 -8.73
CA THR A 352 -17.26 26.82 -9.57
C THR A 352 -16.03 27.35 -8.83
N TYR A 353 -15.08 26.44 -8.54
CA TYR A 353 -13.75 26.78 -8.06
C TYR A 353 -12.72 26.65 -9.18
N THR A 354 -12.19 27.79 -9.62
CA THR A 354 -11.10 27.84 -10.62
C THR A 354 -9.80 28.18 -9.92
N PHE A 355 -9.10 27.16 -9.43
CA PHE A 355 -7.80 27.31 -8.76
C PHE A 355 -6.70 27.88 -9.68
N PRO A 356 -5.71 28.61 -9.14
CA PRO A 356 -5.50 28.90 -7.71
C PRO A 356 -6.47 29.92 -7.11
N LEU A 357 -6.81 29.74 -5.84
CA LEU A 357 -7.67 30.61 -5.04
C LEU A 357 -7.12 30.63 -3.61
N THR A 358 -7.23 31.76 -2.92
CA THR A 358 -6.99 31.87 -1.48
C THR A 358 -8.18 31.31 -0.69
N HIS A 359 -7.97 30.96 0.59
CA HIS A 359 -9.09 30.58 1.47
C HIS A 359 -10.15 31.67 1.57
N ALA A 360 -9.76 32.95 1.59
CA ALA A 360 -10.68 34.07 1.61
C ALA A 360 -11.61 34.10 0.38
N GLU A 361 -11.06 33.92 -0.82
CA GLU A 361 -11.86 33.87 -2.07
C GLU A 361 -12.78 32.64 -2.11
N ILE A 362 -12.35 31.50 -1.56
CA ILE A 362 -13.18 30.29 -1.45
C ILE A 362 -14.38 30.55 -0.55
N LEU A 363 -14.17 31.19 0.61
CA LEU A 363 -15.23 31.53 1.57
C LEU A 363 -16.20 32.57 1.01
N GLU A 364 -15.70 33.56 0.27
CA GLU A 364 -16.53 34.56 -0.40
C GLU A 364 -17.45 33.91 -1.44
N ARG A 365 -16.88 33.07 -2.33
CA ARG A 365 -17.66 32.34 -3.34
C ARG A 365 -18.68 31.40 -2.73
N PHE A 366 -18.32 30.69 -1.66
CA PHE A 366 -19.24 29.82 -0.93
C PHE A 366 -20.41 30.62 -0.36
N SER A 367 -20.13 31.72 0.36
CA SER A 367 -21.15 32.59 0.94
C SER A 367 -22.06 33.21 -0.12
N ALA A 368 -21.48 33.67 -1.24
CA ALA A 368 -22.24 34.23 -2.36
C ALA A 368 -23.19 33.19 -2.95
N LYS A 369 -22.75 31.93 -3.11
CA LYS A 369 -23.61 30.87 -3.62
C LYS A 369 -24.77 30.56 -2.69
N LEU A 370 -24.54 30.47 -1.37
CA LEU A 370 -25.61 30.20 -0.42
C LEU A 370 -26.71 31.29 -0.51
N ARG A 371 -26.31 32.56 -0.64
CA ARG A 371 -27.24 33.68 -0.82
C ARG A 371 -27.97 33.61 -2.16
N GLU A 372 -27.24 33.32 -3.24
CA GLU A 372 -27.81 33.16 -4.59
C GLU A 372 -28.91 32.09 -4.60
N VAL A 373 -28.62 30.89 -4.07
CA VAL A 373 -29.59 29.79 -4.00
C VAL A 373 -30.83 30.19 -3.19
N LYS A 374 -30.64 30.84 -2.04
CA LYS A 374 -31.76 31.33 -1.23
C LYS A 374 -32.63 32.38 -1.93
N GLN A 375 -32.03 33.22 -2.76
CA GLN A 375 -32.75 34.25 -3.52
C GLN A 375 -33.49 33.67 -4.74
N GLN A 376 -32.87 32.71 -5.43
CA GLN A 376 -33.44 32.06 -6.61
C GLN A 376 -34.61 31.14 -6.26
N HIS A 377 -34.58 30.51 -5.09
CA HIS A 377 -35.64 29.62 -4.64
C HIS A 377 -36.68 30.37 -3.81
N GLY A 378 -37.89 30.52 -4.35
CA GLY A 378 -39.03 31.18 -3.68
C GLY A 378 -39.65 30.39 -2.50
N ALA A 379 -39.02 29.30 -2.06
CA ALA A 379 -39.47 28.47 -0.94
C ALA A 379 -38.74 28.87 0.36
N ALA A 380 -39.45 28.86 1.49
CA ALA A 380 -38.83 29.07 2.79
C ALA A 380 -38.08 27.81 3.22
N PHE A 381 -36.74 27.87 3.28
CA PHE A 381 -35.90 26.81 3.83
C PHE A 381 -36.02 26.78 5.35
N THR A 382 -36.89 25.91 5.85
CA THR A 382 -37.29 25.83 7.26
C THR A 382 -36.78 24.57 7.97
N ASP A 383 -36.36 23.55 7.22
CA ASP A 383 -35.70 22.36 7.75
C ASP A 383 -34.19 22.62 7.83
N VAL A 384 -33.79 23.38 8.84
CA VAL A 384 -32.39 23.80 9.07
C VAL A 384 -31.71 22.94 10.15
N PRO A 385 -30.37 22.80 10.12
CA PRO A 385 -29.63 21.98 11.08
C PRO A 385 -29.89 22.36 12.56
N PRO A 386 -29.79 21.42 13.52
CA PRO A 386 -30.06 21.69 14.93
C PRO A 386 -29.22 22.80 15.58
N LEU A 387 -28.04 23.09 15.04
CA LEU A 387 -27.14 24.13 15.55
C LEU A 387 -27.31 25.48 14.84
N SER A 388 -28.20 25.57 13.86
CA SER A 388 -28.41 26.77 13.06
C SER A 388 -29.41 27.74 13.70
N PRO A 389 -29.24 29.06 13.49
CA PRO A 389 -30.26 30.04 13.84
C PRO A 389 -31.60 29.71 13.16
N GLY A 390 -32.70 29.85 13.89
CA GLY A 390 -34.04 29.56 13.36
C GLY A 390 -34.41 28.07 13.32
N HIS A 391 -33.58 27.18 13.87
CA HIS A 391 -33.94 25.77 14.03
C HIS A 391 -35.24 25.61 14.84
N ASN A 392 -36.16 24.82 14.27
CA ASN A 392 -37.43 24.46 14.89
C ASN A 392 -37.65 22.96 14.75
N GLU A 393 -37.67 22.26 15.89
CA GLU A 393 -37.90 20.81 15.96
C GLU A 393 -39.22 20.39 15.28
N ALA A 394 -40.24 21.24 15.25
CA ALA A 394 -41.50 20.95 14.56
C ALA A 394 -41.38 20.95 13.02
N ALA A 395 -40.42 21.69 12.48
CA ALA A 395 -40.11 21.81 11.04
C ALA A 395 -39.08 20.77 10.56
N ARG A 396 -38.37 20.13 11.51
CA ARG A 396 -37.40 19.06 11.25
C ARG A 396 -38.01 17.96 10.40
N GLY A 397 -37.40 17.70 9.25
CA GLY A 397 -37.91 16.71 8.32
C GLY A 397 -39.37 16.99 7.92
N LYS A 398 -39.81 18.26 7.87
CA LYS A 398 -41.09 18.70 7.27
C LYS A 398 -40.95 19.89 6.33
N GLY A 399 -39.97 20.76 6.56
CA GLY A 399 -39.65 21.92 5.71
C GLY A 399 -38.74 21.59 4.53
N ASN A 400 -38.54 22.56 3.64
CA ASN A 400 -37.50 22.51 2.62
C ASN A 400 -36.11 22.76 3.22
N LYS A 401 -35.08 22.18 2.61
CA LYS A 401 -33.68 22.30 3.05
C LYS A 401 -32.71 22.51 1.91
N ILE A 402 -31.55 23.05 2.28
CA ILE A 402 -30.35 23.09 1.46
C ILE A 402 -29.31 22.17 2.11
N VAL A 403 -28.69 21.30 1.31
CA VAL A 403 -27.58 20.43 1.73
C VAL A 403 -26.34 20.76 0.91
N ALA A 404 -25.29 21.28 1.54
CA ALA A 404 -24.00 21.54 0.91
C ALA A 404 -23.05 20.35 1.09
N VAL A 405 -22.59 19.79 -0.02
CA VAL A 405 -21.51 18.80 -0.05
C VAL A 405 -20.19 19.56 -0.24
N ILE A 406 -19.31 19.46 0.75
CA ILE A 406 -18.08 20.27 0.84
C ILE A 406 -16.89 19.33 0.92
N ASP A 407 -15.92 19.48 0.01
CA ASP A 407 -14.66 18.75 0.13
C ASP A 407 -13.82 19.33 1.28
N ALA A 408 -13.24 18.51 2.16
CA ALA A 408 -12.20 19.01 3.07
C ALA A 408 -10.89 19.23 2.32
N ILE A 409 -10.51 18.24 1.50
CA ILE A 409 -9.37 18.32 0.58
C ILE A 409 -9.85 17.81 -0.78
N VAL A 410 -9.84 18.71 -1.77
CA VAL A 410 -10.22 18.41 -3.16
C VAL A 410 -9.28 17.37 -3.75
N ALA A 411 -9.81 16.47 -4.59
CA ALA A 411 -8.99 15.46 -5.25
C ALA A 411 -8.08 16.08 -6.33
N ASN A 412 -8.64 16.72 -7.35
CA ASN A 412 -7.91 17.31 -8.47
C ASN A 412 -8.47 18.72 -8.77
N PRO A 413 -7.70 19.81 -8.55
CA PRO A 413 -6.39 19.84 -7.90
C PRO A 413 -6.43 19.37 -6.44
N GLY A 414 -5.31 18.87 -5.92
CA GLY A 414 -5.17 18.58 -4.49
C GLY A 414 -5.16 19.90 -3.70
N ALA A 415 -6.26 20.28 -3.07
CA ALA A 415 -6.38 21.58 -2.40
C ALA A 415 -7.16 21.48 -1.09
N LEU A 416 -6.57 21.95 0.01
CA LEU A 416 -7.24 22.12 1.30
C LEU A 416 -8.24 23.27 1.23
N LEU A 417 -9.52 22.98 1.45
CA LEU A 417 -10.52 24.03 1.62
C LEU A 417 -10.57 24.47 3.09
N PRO A 418 -10.95 25.73 3.39
CA PRO A 418 -11.24 26.20 4.74
C PRO A 418 -12.59 25.64 5.23
N TRP A 419 -12.70 24.31 5.23
CA TRP A 419 -13.97 23.60 5.38
C TRP A 419 -14.58 23.80 6.78
N LYS A 420 -13.77 24.05 7.81
CA LYS A 420 -14.24 24.34 9.18
C LYS A 420 -14.97 25.68 9.22
N GLU A 421 -14.44 26.70 8.55
CA GLU A 421 -15.07 28.01 8.38
C GLU A 421 -16.31 27.92 7.48
N MET A 422 -16.26 27.11 6.42
CA MET A 422 -17.43 26.84 5.57
C MET A 422 -18.56 26.18 6.37
N VAL A 423 -18.26 25.26 7.29
CA VAL A 423 -19.26 24.68 8.21
C VAL A 423 -19.88 25.76 9.10
N ARG A 424 -19.08 26.70 9.62
CA ARG A 424 -19.61 27.82 10.41
C ARG A 424 -20.55 28.70 9.58
N ILE A 425 -20.15 29.07 8.36
CA ILE A 425 -20.98 29.88 7.44
C ILE A 425 -22.27 29.14 7.09
N ALA A 426 -22.19 27.86 6.73
CA ALA A 426 -23.37 27.04 6.42
C ALA A 426 -24.33 26.98 7.61
N ARG A 427 -23.81 26.83 8.84
CA ARG A 427 -24.62 26.85 10.06
C ARG A 427 -25.34 28.18 10.24
N GLU A 428 -24.64 29.31 10.11
CA GLU A 428 -25.22 30.66 10.19
C GLU A 428 -26.31 30.88 9.14
N GLU A 429 -26.13 30.27 7.96
CA GLU A 429 -27.08 30.31 6.85
C GLU A 429 -28.14 29.19 6.91
N GLY A 430 -28.21 28.35 7.95
CA GLY A 430 -29.23 27.29 8.04
C GLY A 430 -29.10 26.19 6.97
N VAL A 431 -27.89 25.92 6.50
CA VAL A 431 -27.58 24.93 5.45
C VAL A 431 -26.94 23.70 6.08
N TRP A 432 -27.43 22.51 5.70
CA TRP A 432 -26.85 21.23 6.14
C TRP A 432 -25.49 20.98 5.50
N THR A 433 -24.57 20.38 6.26
CA THR A 433 -23.20 20.14 5.78
C THR A 433 -22.86 18.65 5.67
N VAL A 434 -22.44 18.21 4.50
CA VAL A 434 -21.88 16.87 4.27
C VAL A 434 -20.43 17.05 3.82
N ILE A 435 -19.50 16.79 4.73
CA ILE A 435 -18.07 17.00 4.45
C ILE A 435 -17.48 15.75 3.81
N ASP A 436 -17.18 15.80 2.51
CA ASP A 436 -16.33 14.81 1.86
C ASP A 436 -14.87 15.07 2.23
N ALA A 437 -14.43 14.39 3.26
CA ALA A 437 -13.07 14.43 3.73
C ALA A 437 -12.30 13.17 3.34
N ALA A 438 -12.61 12.55 2.19
CA ALA A 438 -11.96 11.33 1.70
C ALA A 438 -10.42 11.35 1.76
N HIS A 439 -9.79 12.52 1.59
CA HIS A 439 -8.35 12.71 1.64
C HIS A 439 -7.81 13.26 2.98
N SER A 440 -8.64 13.47 4.00
CA SER A 440 -8.27 14.12 5.27
C SER A 440 -7.59 13.20 6.29
N ILE A 441 -8.22 12.12 6.76
CA ILE A 441 -7.70 11.34 7.90
C ILE A 441 -6.32 10.73 7.60
N GLY A 442 -5.33 11.02 8.46
CA GLY A 442 -3.94 10.62 8.29
C GLY A 442 -3.08 11.57 7.43
N GLN A 443 -3.70 12.60 6.82
CA GLN A 443 -3.02 13.68 6.11
C GLN A 443 -3.25 15.04 6.80
N GLU A 444 -4.48 15.38 7.21
CA GLU A 444 -4.79 16.60 7.95
C GLU A 444 -4.55 16.38 9.45
N TYR A 445 -3.66 17.18 10.04
CA TYR A 445 -3.46 17.20 11.49
C TYR A 445 -4.51 18.08 12.19
N GLY A 446 -4.92 17.70 13.41
CA GLY A 446 -5.87 18.50 14.20
C GLY A 446 -7.31 18.45 13.69
N ILE A 447 -7.73 17.30 13.13
CA ILE A 447 -9.15 17.02 12.88
C ILE A 447 -9.84 16.89 14.25
N ASN A 448 -10.67 17.87 14.60
CA ASN A 448 -11.48 17.85 15.83
C ASN A 448 -12.95 18.13 15.48
N LEU A 449 -13.75 17.07 15.34
CA LEU A 449 -15.15 17.16 14.92
C LEU A 449 -16.07 17.65 16.04
N SER A 450 -15.70 17.47 17.31
CA SER A 450 -16.41 18.05 18.45
C SER A 450 -16.33 19.60 18.47
N GLU A 451 -15.30 20.17 17.84
CA GLU A 451 -15.09 21.61 17.73
C GLU A 451 -15.71 22.18 16.45
N SER A 452 -15.38 21.61 15.28
CA SER A 452 -15.89 22.09 13.98
C SER A 452 -17.40 21.83 13.82
N LYS A 453 -17.90 20.76 14.44
CA LYS A 453 -19.32 20.37 14.49
C LYS A 453 -20.02 20.36 13.12
N PRO A 454 -19.48 19.66 12.08
CA PRO A 454 -20.22 19.43 10.85
C PRO A 454 -21.46 18.56 11.11
N ASP A 455 -22.41 18.54 10.19
CA ASP A 455 -23.59 17.69 10.30
C ASP A 455 -23.31 16.24 9.94
N PHE A 456 -22.45 16.02 8.94
CA PHE A 456 -21.90 14.74 8.54
C PHE A 456 -20.46 14.92 8.06
N TRP A 457 -19.60 13.94 8.34
CA TRP A 457 -18.22 13.94 7.87
C TRP A 457 -17.79 12.52 7.53
N LEU A 458 -17.00 12.35 6.47
CA LEU A 458 -16.56 11.03 6.02
C LEU A 458 -15.12 11.06 5.53
N SER A 459 -14.35 10.00 5.77
CA SER A 459 -12.95 9.95 5.33
C SER A 459 -12.44 8.53 5.08
N ASN A 460 -11.54 8.34 4.12
CA ASN A 460 -10.98 7.02 3.81
C ASN A 460 -9.76 6.71 4.69
N CYS A 461 -9.92 5.76 5.61
CA CYS A 461 -8.80 5.22 6.40
C CYS A 461 -7.77 4.51 5.53
N HIS A 462 -8.18 3.93 4.39
CA HIS A 462 -7.26 3.19 3.53
C HIS A 462 -6.36 4.04 2.62
N LYS A 463 -6.57 5.37 2.59
CA LYS A 463 -5.72 6.28 1.81
C LYS A 463 -4.49 6.69 2.63
N TRP A 464 -4.66 7.66 3.52
CA TRP A 464 -3.56 8.32 4.24
C TRP A 464 -3.32 7.79 5.65
N LEU A 465 -4.31 7.10 6.23
CA LEU A 465 -4.15 6.41 7.52
C LEU A 465 -3.52 5.01 7.33
N TRP A 466 -3.32 4.56 6.10
CA TRP A 466 -2.71 3.27 5.74
C TRP A 466 -3.42 2.02 6.27
N ALA A 467 -4.73 2.09 6.50
CA ALA A 467 -5.53 0.89 6.74
C ALA A 467 -5.61 0.04 5.45
N LYS A 468 -5.91 -1.26 5.57
CA LYS A 468 -6.16 -2.13 4.42
C LYS A 468 -7.34 -1.56 3.61
N ARG A 469 -7.21 -1.60 2.28
CA ARG A 469 -8.22 -1.07 1.32
C ARG A 469 -9.60 -1.67 1.58
N GLY A 470 -10.62 -0.82 1.44
CA GLY A 470 -11.99 -1.15 1.82
C GLY A 470 -12.40 -0.66 3.21
N CYS A 471 -11.81 0.45 3.69
CA CYS A 471 -12.18 1.05 4.97
C CYS A 471 -12.27 2.58 4.90
N ALA A 472 -13.39 3.12 5.36
CA ALA A 472 -13.65 4.53 5.60
C ALA A 472 -14.43 4.71 6.90
N VAL A 473 -14.32 5.90 7.48
CA VAL A 473 -15.12 6.34 8.60
C VAL A 473 -16.27 7.20 8.12
N LEU A 474 -17.46 6.98 8.68
CA LEU A 474 -18.59 7.88 8.63
C LEU A 474 -18.84 8.41 10.06
N TYR A 475 -18.72 9.72 10.21
CA TYR A 475 -19.08 10.46 11.41
C TYR A 475 -20.49 11.04 11.24
N THR A 476 -21.38 10.68 12.17
CA THR A 476 -22.71 11.26 12.34
C THR A 476 -22.91 11.62 13.81
N PRO A 477 -22.97 12.92 14.16
CA PRO A 477 -23.14 13.32 15.55
C PRO A 477 -24.49 12.85 16.07
N LYS A 478 -24.59 12.57 17.38
CA LYS A 478 -25.82 12.02 18.00
C LYS A 478 -27.09 12.80 17.62
N ARG A 479 -26.98 14.13 17.54
CA ARG A 479 -28.08 15.03 17.12
C ARG A 479 -28.65 14.74 15.72
N ASN A 480 -27.89 14.11 14.82
CA ASN A 480 -28.25 13.88 13.41
C ASN A 480 -28.44 12.40 13.05
N GLN A 481 -28.19 11.46 13.96
CA GLN A 481 -28.26 10.01 13.68
C GLN A 481 -29.63 9.51 13.24
N TYR A 482 -30.68 10.23 13.60
CA TYR A 482 -32.06 9.95 13.16
C TYR A 482 -32.25 10.06 11.65
N ILE A 483 -31.39 10.80 10.95
CA ILE A 483 -31.44 10.93 9.49
C ILE A 483 -31.06 9.60 8.87
N ILE A 484 -30.08 8.90 9.45
CA ILE A 484 -29.59 7.60 8.98
C ILE A 484 -30.53 6.48 9.45
N LYS A 485 -31.61 6.29 8.71
CA LYS A 485 -32.63 5.26 8.99
C LYS A 485 -32.18 3.86 8.61
N SER A 486 -31.36 3.75 7.56
CA SER A 486 -30.84 2.49 7.08
C SER A 486 -29.39 2.62 6.67
N SER A 487 -28.59 1.62 7.04
CA SER A 487 -27.31 1.33 6.41
C SER A 487 -27.51 1.02 4.92
N ILE A 488 -26.40 0.99 4.17
CA ILE A 488 -26.40 0.51 2.79
C ILE A 488 -25.51 -0.73 2.70
N PRO A 489 -25.99 -1.86 2.16
CA PRO A 489 -27.41 -2.18 2.01
C PRO A 489 -28.13 -2.22 3.38
N THR A 490 -29.47 -2.19 3.35
CA THR A 490 -30.29 -2.45 4.55
C THR A 490 -30.01 -3.86 5.07
N SER A 491 -29.88 -4.02 6.39
CA SER A 491 -29.58 -5.32 7.01
C SER A 491 -30.37 -5.57 8.30
N HIS A 492 -29.94 -6.55 9.12
CA HIS A 492 -30.71 -7.15 10.21
C HIS A 492 -31.09 -6.19 11.34
N GLU A 493 -30.28 -5.16 11.60
CA GLU A 493 -30.52 -4.18 12.66
C GLU A 493 -31.33 -2.95 12.18
N TYR A 494 -31.86 -2.96 10.96
CA TYR A 494 -32.79 -1.93 10.51
C TYR A 494 -34.02 -1.86 11.43
N ILE A 495 -34.32 -0.66 11.90
CA ILE A 495 -35.51 -0.39 12.72
C ILE A 495 -36.49 0.42 11.89
N SER A 496 -37.64 -0.18 11.60
CA SER A 496 -38.73 0.50 10.88
C SER A 496 -39.15 1.78 11.61
N PRO A 497 -39.16 2.95 10.93
CA PRO A 497 -39.66 4.19 11.50
C PRO A 497 -41.09 4.05 12.03
N GLY A 498 -41.34 4.57 13.23
CA GLY A 498 -42.67 4.52 13.88
C GLY A 498 -42.95 3.25 14.69
N SER A 499 -42.10 2.23 14.62
CA SER A 499 -42.20 1.04 15.48
C SER A 499 -41.97 1.37 16.97
N ALA A 500 -42.43 0.49 17.87
CA ALA A 500 -42.13 0.62 19.30
C ALA A 500 -40.61 0.61 19.57
N LYS A 501 -39.86 -0.22 18.85
CA LYS A 501 -38.39 -0.31 18.92
C LYS A 501 -37.72 1.02 18.54
N ALA A 502 -38.28 1.75 17.57
CA ALA A 502 -37.77 3.08 17.18
C ALA A 502 -37.93 4.13 18.28
N LYS A 503 -38.98 4.04 19.11
CA LYS A 503 -39.17 4.95 20.26
C LYS A 503 -38.15 4.72 21.37
N GLU A 504 -37.66 3.49 21.51
CA GLU A 504 -36.68 3.11 22.53
C GLU A 504 -35.24 3.34 22.06
N LYS A 505 -34.91 2.90 20.83
CA LYS A 505 -33.52 2.81 20.34
C LYS A 505 -33.18 3.80 19.22
N GLY A 506 -34.13 4.63 18.81
CA GLY A 506 -33.97 5.48 17.63
C GLY A 506 -33.70 4.65 16.37
N THR A 507 -32.63 4.98 15.65
CA THR A 507 -32.21 4.27 14.44
C THR A 507 -31.20 3.15 14.71
N ALA A 508 -30.72 2.97 15.95
CA ALA A 508 -29.60 2.08 16.26
C ALA A 508 -28.39 2.32 15.31
N PHE A 509 -27.95 3.58 15.22
CA PHE A 509 -26.99 4.05 14.22
C PHE A 509 -25.70 3.23 14.19
N ALA A 510 -25.12 2.92 15.35
CA ALA A 510 -23.91 2.12 15.41
C ALA A 510 -24.19 0.67 14.99
N GLU A 511 -25.21 0.05 15.58
CA GLU A 511 -25.53 -1.37 15.41
C GLU A 511 -25.92 -1.71 13.98
N GLN A 512 -26.67 -0.83 13.29
CA GLN A 512 -27.06 -1.04 11.89
C GLN A 512 -25.87 -1.05 10.92
N HIS A 513 -24.71 -0.50 11.31
CA HIS A 513 -23.49 -0.53 10.51
C HIS A 513 -22.50 -1.62 10.94
N GLU A 514 -22.77 -2.35 12.03
CA GLU A 514 -21.91 -3.47 12.45
C GLU A 514 -21.95 -4.64 11.48
N TRP A 515 -23.12 -4.87 10.87
CA TRP A 515 -23.33 -5.95 9.92
C TRP A 515 -24.25 -5.51 8.79
N THR A 516 -23.67 -5.21 7.62
CA THR A 516 -24.40 -4.77 6.42
C THR A 516 -24.36 -5.82 5.31
N GLY A 517 -24.36 -7.10 5.71
CA GLY A 517 -24.11 -8.24 4.83
C GLY A 517 -22.70 -8.82 4.98
N THR A 518 -22.57 -10.11 4.70
CA THR A 518 -21.32 -10.86 4.85
C THR A 518 -20.24 -10.30 3.93
N THR A 519 -19.16 -9.75 4.51
CA THR A 519 -18.01 -9.18 3.78
C THR A 519 -16.71 -9.47 4.54
N ASP A 520 -15.56 -9.28 3.90
CA ASP A 520 -14.27 -9.30 4.61
C ASP A 520 -14.18 -8.09 5.56
N LEU A 521 -14.21 -8.33 6.87
CA LEU A 521 -14.12 -7.30 7.91
C LEU A 521 -12.69 -6.86 8.20
N VAL A 522 -11.68 -7.58 7.71
CA VAL A 522 -10.26 -7.26 7.97
C VAL A 522 -9.88 -5.81 7.65
N PRO A 523 -10.37 -5.17 6.57
CA PRO A 523 -10.16 -3.74 6.33
C PRO A 523 -10.52 -2.86 7.53
N TYR A 524 -11.68 -3.05 8.14
CA TYR A 524 -12.13 -2.27 9.30
C TYR A 524 -11.26 -2.55 10.53
N LEU A 525 -10.87 -3.81 10.73
CA LEU A 525 -10.05 -4.23 11.87
C LEU A 525 -8.58 -3.76 11.75
N SER A 526 -8.10 -3.55 10.53
CA SER A 526 -6.71 -3.11 10.27
C SER A 526 -6.40 -1.69 10.72
N VAL A 527 -7.43 -0.89 11.01
CA VAL A 527 -7.29 0.47 11.56
C VAL A 527 -6.48 0.48 12.85
N ILE A 528 -6.68 -0.53 13.71
CA ILE A 528 -5.99 -0.63 15.00
C ILE A 528 -4.48 -0.73 14.77
N ASP A 529 -4.04 -1.55 13.81
CA ASP A 529 -2.62 -1.73 13.52
C ASP A 529 -2.04 -0.53 12.79
N SER A 530 -2.82 0.11 11.91
CA SER A 530 -2.32 1.23 11.12
C SER A 530 -2.09 2.44 12.01
N VAL A 531 -3.00 2.73 12.95
CA VAL A 531 -2.78 3.78 13.96
C VAL A 531 -1.64 3.40 14.91
N ALA A 532 -1.56 2.16 15.36
CA ALA A 532 -0.44 1.73 16.23
C ALA A 532 0.93 1.88 15.53
N PHE A 533 1.02 1.55 14.24
CA PHE A 533 2.25 1.73 13.46
C PHE A 533 2.58 3.22 13.27
N ARG A 534 1.58 4.07 13.03
CA ARG A 534 1.75 5.51 12.90
C ARG A 534 2.23 6.16 14.20
N GLU A 535 1.68 5.73 15.34
CA GLU A 535 2.17 6.13 16.67
C GLU A 535 3.64 5.68 16.86
N TRP A 536 3.99 4.46 16.48
CA TRP A 536 5.38 3.96 16.55
C TRP A 536 6.35 4.79 15.67
N LEU A 537 5.91 5.28 14.52
CA LEU A 537 6.72 6.16 13.65
C LEU A 537 6.97 7.56 14.25
N GLY A 538 6.22 7.96 15.28
CA GLY A 538 6.31 9.29 15.89
C GLY A 538 4.97 10.03 16.01
N GLY A 539 3.86 9.40 15.60
CA GLY A 539 2.51 9.94 15.72
C GLY A 539 2.11 10.91 14.59
N GLU A 540 0.82 11.25 14.57
CA GLU A 540 0.20 12.03 13.47
C GLU A 540 0.89 13.37 13.22
N LYS A 541 1.34 14.06 14.27
CA LYS A 541 2.01 15.37 14.16
C LYS A 541 3.35 15.28 13.42
N ALA A 542 4.15 14.24 13.72
CA ALA A 542 5.45 14.07 13.10
C ALA A 542 5.32 13.67 11.63
N ILE A 543 4.35 12.78 11.34
CA ILE A 543 4.03 12.35 9.99
C ILE A 543 3.55 13.54 9.14
N ASP A 544 2.62 14.34 9.66
CA ASP A 544 2.12 15.53 8.98
C ASP A 544 3.25 16.52 8.68
N ALA A 545 4.06 16.87 9.69
CA ALA A 545 5.16 17.81 9.53
C ALA A 545 6.15 17.37 8.43
N TYR A 546 6.51 16.08 8.40
CA TYR A 546 7.41 15.54 7.39
C TYR A 546 6.77 15.57 5.99
N CYS A 547 5.58 15.00 5.83
CA CYS A 547 4.93 14.88 4.53
C CYS A 547 4.54 16.25 3.95
N HIS A 548 4.11 17.20 4.78
CA HIS A 548 3.79 18.56 4.36
C HIS A 548 5.05 19.30 3.88
N GLN A 549 6.14 19.26 4.66
CA GLN A 549 7.39 19.89 4.24
C GLN A 549 7.92 19.26 2.94
N LEU A 550 7.88 17.92 2.83
CA LEU A 550 8.26 17.22 1.62
C LEU A 550 7.36 17.56 0.43
N ALA A 551 6.06 17.77 0.62
CA ALA A 551 5.16 18.21 -0.43
C ALA A 551 5.54 19.61 -0.96
N LEU A 552 5.89 20.54 -0.07
CA LEU A 552 6.34 21.88 -0.47
C LEU A 552 7.68 21.82 -1.23
N ASP A 553 8.68 21.13 -0.68
CA ASP A 553 10.02 21.07 -1.25
C ASP A 553 10.05 20.21 -2.53
N GLY A 554 9.40 19.05 -2.50
CA GLY A 554 9.23 18.17 -3.66
C GLY A 554 8.40 18.82 -4.76
N GLY A 555 7.34 19.57 -4.43
CA GLY A 555 6.55 20.33 -5.38
C GLY A 555 7.36 21.41 -6.10
N LYS A 556 8.15 22.20 -5.35
CA LYS A 556 9.09 23.17 -5.92
C LYS A 556 10.11 22.50 -6.83
N ARG A 557 10.72 21.41 -6.36
CA ARG A 557 11.73 20.68 -7.14
C ARG A 557 11.16 20.09 -8.43
N LEU A 558 9.95 19.53 -8.37
CA LEU A 558 9.22 19.03 -9.52
C LEU A 558 8.96 20.14 -10.55
N ALA A 559 8.57 21.34 -10.10
CA ALA A 559 8.39 22.51 -10.97
C ALA A 559 9.70 22.96 -11.62
N GLU A 560 10.81 23.01 -10.87
CA GLU A 560 12.14 23.33 -11.41
C GLU A 560 12.57 22.35 -12.51
N VAL A 561 12.43 21.04 -12.25
CA VAL A 561 12.81 20.00 -13.21
C VAL A 561 11.97 20.08 -14.49
N MET A 562 10.69 20.40 -14.38
CA MET A 562 9.80 20.54 -15.55
C MET A 562 9.90 21.91 -16.23
N GLY A 563 10.59 22.89 -15.62
CA GLY A 563 10.64 24.27 -16.12
C GLY A 563 9.28 24.96 -16.09
N THR A 564 8.46 24.65 -15.08
CA THR A 564 7.09 25.15 -14.92
C THR A 564 6.88 25.75 -13.52
N ARG A 565 5.67 25.68 -12.97
CA ARG A 565 5.30 26.28 -11.69
C ARG A 565 4.40 25.37 -10.86
N VAL A 566 4.45 25.57 -9.54
CA VAL A 566 3.44 25.04 -8.62
C VAL A 566 2.13 25.81 -8.78
N LEU A 567 1.01 25.17 -8.45
CA LEU A 567 -0.31 25.83 -8.47
C LEU A 567 -0.46 26.83 -7.33
N ASP A 568 0.04 26.48 -6.15
CA ASP A 568 -0.07 27.26 -4.91
C ASP A 568 1.33 27.62 -4.41
N GLU A 569 1.75 28.86 -4.64
CA GLU A 569 3.04 29.38 -4.17
C GLU A 569 3.04 29.69 -2.67
N SER A 570 1.86 29.93 -2.08
CA SER A 570 1.72 30.27 -0.67
C SER A 570 1.84 29.05 0.24
N GLY A 571 1.48 27.87 -0.27
CA GLY A 571 1.36 26.62 0.50
C GLY A 571 0.05 26.50 1.28
N GLU A 572 -0.83 27.52 1.28
CA GLU A 572 -2.11 27.54 2.00
C GLU A 572 -3.04 26.38 1.60
N LEU A 573 -3.03 25.98 0.34
CA LEU A 573 -3.85 24.89 -0.19
C LEU A 573 -3.14 23.53 -0.12
N THR A 574 -1.81 23.55 0.00
CA THR A 574 -0.97 22.36 -0.18
C THR A 574 -0.86 21.60 1.14
N VAL A 575 -1.50 20.44 1.24
CA VAL A 575 -1.26 19.51 2.36
C VAL A 575 -0.10 18.59 2.01
N HIS A 576 -0.34 17.30 1.74
CA HIS A 576 0.69 16.36 1.28
C HIS A 576 0.63 16.13 -0.24
N MET A 577 -0.15 16.94 -0.96
CA MET A 577 -0.44 16.77 -2.38
C MET A 577 -0.15 18.05 -3.19
N PRO A 578 1.12 18.32 -3.56
CA PRO A 578 1.44 19.49 -4.35
C PRO A 578 0.97 19.31 -5.80
N ASN A 579 0.51 20.41 -6.40
CA ASN A 579 0.11 20.44 -7.80
C ASN A 579 1.12 21.23 -8.62
N VAL A 580 1.57 20.67 -9.74
CA VAL A 580 2.59 21.27 -10.62
C VAL A 580 2.13 21.23 -12.06
N GLN A 581 2.28 22.35 -12.77
CA GLN A 581 1.90 22.45 -14.17
C GLN A 581 2.79 21.55 -15.02
N LEU A 582 2.19 20.75 -15.90
CA LEU A 582 2.95 19.98 -16.89
C LEU A 582 3.47 20.91 -17.99
N PRO A 583 4.63 20.61 -18.61
CA PRO A 583 5.21 21.45 -19.65
C PRO A 583 4.49 21.30 -20.99
N LEU A 584 3.16 21.47 -21.01
CA LEU A 584 2.29 21.48 -22.18
C LEU A 584 1.65 22.88 -22.34
N PRO A 585 1.21 23.27 -23.55
CA PRO A 585 0.58 24.57 -23.78
C PRO A 585 -0.63 24.85 -22.86
N VAL A 586 -0.88 26.13 -22.57
CA VAL A 586 -2.03 26.57 -21.76
C VAL A 586 -2.98 27.34 -22.65
N GLU A 587 -4.24 26.95 -22.67
CA GLU A 587 -5.29 27.66 -23.40
C GLU A 587 -5.76 28.89 -22.63
N LYS A 588 -6.03 29.98 -23.35
CA LYS A 588 -6.77 31.13 -22.77
C LYS A 588 -8.26 30.94 -22.95
N THR A 589 -8.66 30.35 -24.07
CA THR A 589 -10.06 30.04 -24.38
C THR A 589 -10.23 28.54 -24.52
N ARG A 590 -11.29 27.99 -23.89
CA ARG A 590 -11.56 26.55 -23.93
C ARG A 590 -11.65 26.05 -25.37
N GLY A 591 -10.83 25.05 -25.71
CA GLY A 591 -10.80 24.42 -27.03
C GLY A 591 -9.90 25.11 -28.06
N GLU A 592 -9.16 26.14 -27.66
CA GLU A 592 -8.20 26.85 -28.52
C GLU A 592 -7.07 25.90 -28.99
N ILE A 593 -6.53 25.08 -28.10
CA ILE A 593 -5.36 24.23 -28.35
C ILE A 593 -5.76 22.76 -28.46
N TYR A 594 -6.49 22.26 -27.48
CA TYR A 594 -6.88 20.87 -27.25
C TYR A 594 -8.33 20.64 -27.67
N SER A 595 -8.53 19.75 -28.64
CA SER A 595 -9.84 19.16 -28.87
C SER A 595 -10.21 18.17 -27.76
N PRO A 596 -11.50 17.84 -27.56
CA PRO A 596 -11.92 16.80 -26.62
C PRO A 596 -11.23 15.44 -26.87
N ALA A 597 -10.99 15.09 -28.14
CA ALA A 597 -10.30 13.87 -28.52
C ALA A 597 -8.82 13.89 -28.07
N GLN A 598 -8.13 15.03 -28.27
CA GLN A 598 -6.75 15.21 -27.83
C GLN A 598 -6.63 15.16 -26.30
N LEU A 599 -7.56 15.77 -25.54
CA LEU A 599 -7.56 15.66 -24.08
C LEU A 599 -7.65 14.20 -23.62
N GLY A 600 -8.52 13.40 -24.25
CA GLY A 600 -8.63 11.97 -23.96
C GLY A 600 -7.39 11.16 -24.35
N GLU A 601 -6.77 11.48 -25.48
CA GLU A 601 -5.52 10.82 -25.92
C GLU A 601 -4.36 11.15 -24.98
N ILE A 602 -4.17 12.43 -24.61
CA ILE A 602 -3.15 12.87 -23.66
C ILE A 602 -3.30 12.17 -22.30
N GLN A 603 -4.53 12.10 -21.76
CA GLN A 603 -4.80 11.40 -20.50
C GLN A 603 -4.33 9.93 -20.56
N ARG A 604 -4.69 9.21 -21.63
CA ARG A 604 -4.31 7.79 -21.79
C ARG A 604 -2.80 7.63 -21.97
N THR A 605 -2.18 8.49 -22.76
CA THR A 605 -0.73 8.46 -23.00
C THR A 605 0.05 8.72 -21.72
N LEU A 606 -0.29 9.77 -20.96
CA LEU A 606 0.32 10.04 -19.65
C LEU A 606 0.15 8.85 -18.72
N GLN A 607 -1.06 8.32 -18.56
CA GLN A 607 -1.32 7.19 -17.68
C GLN A 607 -0.51 5.95 -18.05
N SER A 608 -0.58 5.50 -19.31
CA SER A 608 0.08 4.29 -19.77
C SER A 608 1.59 4.41 -19.67
N LYS A 609 2.19 5.53 -20.10
CA LYS A 609 3.64 5.70 -20.09
C LYS A 609 4.20 5.83 -18.68
N LEU A 610 3.53 6.60 -17.80
CA LEU A 610 3.93 6.68 -16.40
C LEU A 610 3.97 5.29 -15.76
N LEU A 611 2.88 4.52 -15.89
CA LEU A 611 2.75 3.22 -15.23
C LEU A 611 3.60 2.11 -15.87
N LEU A 612 3.62 2.01 -17.20
CA LEU A 612 4.19 0.87 -17.91
C LEU A 612 5.65 1.09 -18.27
N GLU A 613 6.04 2.30 -18.68
CA GLU A 613 7.39 2.62 -19.13
C GLU A 613 8.25 3.19 -17.99
N HIS A 614 7.74 4.21 -17.29
CA HIS A 614 8.47 4.89 -16.22
C HIS A 614 8.22 4.30 -14.83
N LYS A 615 7.34 3.29 -14.73
CA LYS A 615 6.98 2.59 -13.49
C LYS A 615 6.50 3.47 -12.35
N THR A 616 6.12 4.73 -12.62
CA THR A 616 5.75 5.73 -11.62
C THR A 616 4.32 6.23 -11.82
N TYR A 617 3.78 7.00 -10.88
CA TYR A 617 2.45 7.58 -11.08
C TYR A 617 2.24 8.90 -10.35
N GLY A 618 2.23 10.00 -11.09
CA GLY A 618 1.59 11.25 -10.67
C GLY A 618 0.18 11.31 -11.24
N ALA A 619 -0.83 11.54 -10.38
CA ALA A 619 -2.16 11.85 -10.88
C ALA A 619 -2.06 13.09 -11.78
N HIS A 620 -2.75 13.09 -12.92
CA HIS A 620 -2.72 14.19 -13.87
C HIS A 620 -4.13 14.54 -14.31
N TYR A 621 -4.36 15.83 -14.52
CA TYR A 621 -5.68 16.38 -14.79
C TYR A 621 -5.57 17.69 -15.57
N PHE A 622 -6.64 18.04 -16.29
CA PHE A 622 -6.76 19.28 -17.03
C PHE A 622 -7.57 20.29 -16.22
N HIS A 623 -7.01 21.47 -15.96
CA HIS A 623 -7.63 22.50 -15.13
C HIS A 623 -7.18 23.90 -15.57
N ALA A 624 -8.12 24.84 -15.63
CA ALA A 624 -7.88 26.23 -16.01
C ALA A 624 -7.06 26.38 -17.32
N GLY A 625 -7.41 25.57 -18.33
CA GLY A 625 -6.75 25.61 -19.66
C GLY A 625 -5.40 24.90 -19.73
N GLY A 626 -4.88 24.35 -18.64
CA GLY A 626 -3.57 23.68 -18.60
C GLY A 626 -3.62 22.26 -18.06
N TRP A 627 -2.60 21.47 -18.39
CA TRP A 627 -2.36 20.17 -17.77
C TRP A 627 -1.54 20.32 -16.49
N TRP A 628 -1.93 19.59 -15.46
CA TRP A 628 -1.30 19.60 -14.15
C TRP A 628 -1.07 18.17 -13.68
N THR A 629 -0.05 17.97 -12.85
CA THR A 629 0.10 16.78 -12.04
C THR A 629 -0.09 17.10 -10.57
N ARG A 630 -0.77 16.21 -9.85
CA ARG A 630 -0.85 16.17 -8.40
C ARG A 630 0.05 15.04 -7.92
N ALA A 631 1.19 15.40 -7.35
CA ALA A 631 2.07 14.48 -6.65
C ALA A 631 1.53 14.18 -5.24
N SER A 632 2.11 13.20 -4.55
CA SER A 632 1.65 12.81 -3.21
C SER A 632 2.85 12.43 -2.36
N ALA A 633 3.21 13.30 -1.42
CA ALA A 633 4.29 13.09 -0.47
C ALA A 633 3.84 12.07 0.60
N GLN A 634 4.69 11.10 0.90
CA GLN A 634 4.50 10.12 1.96
C GLN A 634 5.79 9.99 2.78
N VAL A 635 5.69 9.34 3.95
CA VAL A 635 6.83 9.09 4.85
C VAL A 635 7.97 8.26 4.24
N PHE A 636 7.70 7.58 3.12
CA PHE A 636 8.67 6.77 2.39
C PHE A 636 9.19 7.46 1.12
N ASN A 637 8.78 8.70 0.87
CA ASN A 637 9.26 9.48 -0.27
C ASN A 637 10.40 10.41 0.13
N GLU A 638 11.22 10.78 -0.85
CA GLU A 638 12.24 11.81 -0.73
C GLU A 638 12.14 12.79 -1.90
N VAL A 639 12.83 13.94 -1.83
CA VAL A 639 12.83 14.95 -2.90
C VAL A 639 13.28 14.36 -4.25
N SER A 640 14.18 13.37 -4.24
CA SER A 640 14.62 12.66 -5.45
C SER A 640 13.50 11.91 -6.18
N ASP A 641 12.44 11.50 -5.50
CA ASP A 641 11.29 10.86 -6.15
C ASP A 641 10.51 11.86 -7.01
N PHE A 642 10.39 13.09 -6.52
CA PHE A 642 9.78 14.19 -7.27
C PHE A 642 10.64 14.57 -8.49
N GLU A 643 11.97 14.54 -8.37
CA GLU A 643 12.85 14.73 -9.53
C GLU A 643 12.67 13.64 -10.58
N TYR A 644 12.56 12.37 -10.15
CA TYR A 644 12.34 11.25 -11.06
C TYR A 644 11.00 11.42 -11.80
N LEU A 645 9.93 11.75 -11.07
CA LEU A 645 8.63 12.01 -11.66
C LEU A 645 8.67 13.17 -12.66
N GLY A 646 9.39 14.26 -12.35
CA GLY A 646 9.56 15.39 -13.25
C GLY A 646 10.28 15.02 -14.55
N LYS A 647 11.34 14.20 -14.47
CA LYS A 647 12.04 13.70 -15.65
C LYS A 647 11.14 12.81 -16.51
N ALA A 648 10.31 11.96 -15.90
CA ALA A 648 9.34 11.14 -16.61
C ALA A 648 8.29 12.00 -17.33
N PHE A 649 7.71 13.00 -16.66
CA PHE A 649 6.78 13.92 -17.31
C PHE A 649 7.41 14.70 -18.45
N ASN A 650 8.65 15.18 -18.31
CA ASN A 650 9.34 15.88 -19.40
C ASN A 650 9.48 15.02 -20.65
N ALA A 651 9.86 13.75 -20.49
CA ALA A 651 9.98 12.80 -21.60
C ALA A 651 8.62 12.60 -22.29
N ILE A 652 7.57 12.32 -21.53
CA ILE A 652 6.24 12.04 -22.07
C ILE A 652 5.62 13.30 -22.70
N CYS A 653 5.74 14.46 -22.06
CA CYS A 653 5.19 15.72 -22.58
C CYS A 653 5.90 16.16 -23.86
N LYS A 654 7.20 15.86 -24.02
CA LYS A 654 7.90 16.08 -25.29
C LYS A 654 7.28 15.25 -26.40
N GLU A 655 7.09 13.95 -26.18
CA GLU A 655 6.46 13.05 -27.15
C GLU A 655 5.03 13.49 -27.49
N ILE A 656 4.23 13.90 -26.51
CA ILE A 656 2.87 14.41 -26.73
C ILE A 656 2.85 15.63 -27.66
N LYS A 657 3.81 16.55 -27.51
CA LYS A 657 3.92 17.71 -28.41
C LYS A 657 4.21 17.29 -29.85
N GLU A 658 5.13 16.34 -30.01
CA GLU A 658 5.60 15.85 -31.30
C GLU A 658 4.58 14.95 -32.01
N THR A 659 3.68 14.28 -31.27
CA THR A 659 2.76 13.27 -31.82
C THR A 659 1.30 13.67 -31.79
N ILE A 660 0.77 14.17 -30.67
CA ILE A 660 -0.67 14.47 -30.50
C ILE A 660 -0.98 15.90 -30.90
N LEU A 661 -0.12 16.85 -30.49
CA LEU A 661 -0.36 18.28 -30.75
C LEU A 661 0.12 18.71 -32.14
N ALA A 662 1.12 18.02 -32.71
CA ALA A 662 1.62 18.29 -34.06
C ALA A 662 0.61 17.91 -35.17
N LYS A 663 -0.35 17.02 -34.90
CA LYS A 663 -1.40 16.57 -35.86
C LYS A 663 -2.39 17.67 -36.30
N LYS A 664 -2.16 18.94 -35.93
CA LYS A 664 -3.06 20.08 -36.19
C LYS A 664 -2.62 20.97 -37.37
N ALA A 665 -1.75 20.44 -38.25
CA ALA A 665 -1.31 21.12 -39.47
C ALA A 665 -1.79 20.35 -40.72
N ASP A 666 -3.11 20.21 -40.88
CA ASP A 666 -3.81 20.03 -42.17
C ASP A 666 -5.26 20.48 -42.05
#